data_AF-A0AAJ0BVH0-F1
#
_entry.id   AF-A0AAJ0BVH0-F1
#
_cell.length_a   1.000
_cell.length_b   1.000
_cell.length_c   1.000
_cell.angle_alpha   90.00
_cell.angle_beta   90.00
_cell.angle_gamma   90.00
#
_symmetry.space_group_name_H-M   'P 1'
#
loop_
_entity.id
_entity.type
_entity.pdbx_description
1 polymer ?
#
loop_
_entity_poly.entity_id
_entity_poly.type
_entity_poly.pdbx_seq_one_letter_code
_entity_poly.pdbx_strand_id
1 'polypeptide(L)'
;MQSLFRRRKQTPAEPATTAGSSAPHTKVFPAGIKLLYSSEHANVDIVFVHGLTGDREQTWTSPNATDPWPKTLLPNKLPTARVLTFGYDAYVADWRGVVSQSRVGNHAWNLLTSLARYREEDDTNDRPIIFVCHSLGGLVCEDALVKSKERREPHLQSIIQQTLGIAFLGTPHRGAGLARWAEMMSRTIGMMKQTNAEIVQILRRDSEVLARIQDSFHGMVMARNQYGLPPIEITCFYEELPMPVIGLVVPQDSAILPGYIPIGIRGNHSEMTKFADMDDAGFTAVCGELRRWVKATGAAQVQGGSARLPNEAGETRSDQEGQDLPSGGGASAFLVPYPSNPEFVGRSRVLEQLKEQLGPAEVMSRTAQARVSLYGLGGIGKTQIALEYAYWLHNSYPNMSVYWVHASNAERFRDSFAKIAKECQIPGFDDSTSDLLHLVKTWLEKKDHGEWTMVIDNADDLELFSSPGCAKSTIVSDGDIARYLPECSHGAMLITTRNKQVAVRLSTSQLPIQVCRMEEEESRRLLHSRLRDEHIDSANLSIISSRLEHLPLALIQAAAFIQENSISVSEYLLLLDGGDQSLVELLSNEFETVGRDSETPRAVAETWMLSFQQIQLQNPFASELLSLMSFWDRQAIPEEFLSNYGERNSRFKTRIEFIKAIGVLKAFSLVSGEKSGNLDIHRLVQLVTRKWLTKEDTASRYKREALLTVSEMYPFGRFETRAICSAYLPHGNAVLRLDVSASVKVEKAKATLLHCMAGYLDFEGRWSNAEDLRMQAGEIRKRVLGKEHPNTLSSMHNLALTYLNQGRWKEAEELGVQVIETSKRMLGKEHPNTLSGMHNLASTYGNQGRWKEAEELEVQVMETSKRVLGKEHPNMLSGMHNLASIYWNQGRWKEAEELGVQVMETSKRVLGKEHPNTLSGMHNLASTYWNQGRWKEAEELGVQVMETSKRVLGKEHPDTLSGMHNLASTYWNQGRWKEAEELGVQVMETSKRVLGKEHPNTLAGMRNLASIYLNQGRWKEAKELGVIETRKRVLGKEHPDTLTSMHNLASIYLNKGRWKEAEKLGVQVMETSKRVLGKEHPDTLSSMHNLACTWHASGRRDEAVVLLKDCIQKRQQIIGCNHPHTQSSISVLRFWQEDFGESASV
;
A
#
# COMPACT_ATOMS: atom_id res chain seq x y z
N MET A 1 32.07 43.99 32.44
CA MET A 1 33.43 44.44 32.13
C MET A 1 33.52 44.60 30.62
N GLN A 2 33.36 45.81 30.06
CA GLN A 2 34.46 46.73 29.70
C GLN A 2 35.60 46.01 28.99
N SER A 3 35.63 45.96 27.65
CA SER A 3 36.06 47.00 26.69
C SER A 3 37.53 46.85 26.29
N LEU A 4 37.81 46.72 24.99
CA LEU A 4 39.02 47.27 24.38
C LEU A 4 38.70 47.65 22.92
N PHE A 5 38.28 48.90 22.75
CA PHE A 5 38.35 49.64 21.49
C PHE A 5 39.68 50.39 21.46
N ARG A 6 40.36 50.42 20.32
CA ARG A 6 41.20 51.57 19.95
C ARG A 6 41.05 51.90 18.47
N ARG A 7 40.09 52.79 18.22
CA ARG A 7 39.97 53.71 17.07
C ARG A 7 40.98 54.84 17.21
N ARG A 8 41.26 55.53 16.09
CA ARG A 8 41.22 57.02 15.87
C ARG A 8 42.17 57.35 14.69
N LYS A 9 41.94 58.33 13.80
CA LYS A 9 40.99 59.46 13.62
C LYS A 9 41.37 60.10 12.25
N GLN A 10 40.67 61.03 11.58
CA GLN A 10 39.91 62.25 11.91
C GLN A 10 39.32 62.73 10.54
N THR A 11 38.02 62.99 10.29
CA THR A 11 37.19 64.22 10.55
C THR A 11 37.85 65.56 10.14
N PRO A 12 37.13 66.62 9.70
CA PRO A 12 35.73 66.96 10.09
C PRO A 12 34.82 67.69 9.06
N ALA A 13 33.49 67.68 9.31
CA ALA A 13 32.59 68.85 9.22
C ALA A 13 31.18 68.53 9.80
N GLU A 14 30.63 69.45 10.58
CA GLU A 14 29.31 69.52 11.27
C GLU A 14 28.41 70.63 10.61
N PRO A 15 27.18 70.96 11.07
CA PRO A 15 25.99 70.13 11.32
C PRO A 15 24.62 70.75 10.84
N ALA A 16 23.58 69.89 10.86
CA ALA A 16 22.14 70.14 11.08
C ALA A 16 21.24 70.81 9.99
N THR A 17 20.34 70.00 9.41
CA THR A 17 18.90 70.32 9.26
C THR A 17 18.07 69.02 9.18
N THR A 18 17.05 68.95 10.04
CA THR A 18 15.86 68.07 10.09
C THR A 18 15.72 66.93 9.07
N ALA A 19 15.77 65.69 9.55
CA ALA A 19 15.40 64.49 8.81
C ALA A 19 13.88 64.41 8.57
N GLY A 20 13.48 64.59 7.32
CA GLY A 20 12.19 64.12 6.80
C GLY A 20 12.23 62.61 6.56
N SER A 21 11.10 61.94 6.80
CA SER A 21 10.91 60.51 6.58
C SER A 21 11.25 60.09 5.13
N SER A 22 12.13 59.10 4.96
CA SER A 22 12.23 58.36 3.71
C SER A 22 11.35 57.11 3.79
N ALA A 23 10.31 57.10 2.96
CA ALA A 23 9.45 55.96 2.72
C ALA A 23 10.25 54.76 2.16
N PRO A 24 9.78 53.51 2.34
CA PRO A 24 10.45 52.34 1.78
C PRO A 24 10.44 52.42 0.23
N HIS A 25 11.62 52.31 -0.39
CA HIS A 25 11.76 52.20 -1.84
C HIS A 25 11.02 50.95 -2.34
N THR A 26 9.82 51.14 -2.88
CA THR A 26 9.12 50.18 -3.72
C THR A 26 9.88 50.10 -5.05
N LYS A 27 10.31 48.90 -5.47
CA LYS A 27 10.77 48.69 -6.86
C LYS A 27 9.59 49.04 -7.77
N VAL A 28 9.74 50.09 -8.57
CA VAL A 28 8.75 50.45 -9.59
C VAL A 28 8.99 49.52 -10.78
N PHE A 29 8.04 48.62 -11.05
CA PHE A 29 8.09 47.74 -12.22
C PHE A 29 7.74 48.55 -13.47
N PRO A 30 8.57 48.52 -14.53
CA PRO A 30 8.31 49.26 -15.75
C PRO A 30 7.22 48.55 -16.59
N ALA A 31 5.96 48.69 -16.17
CA ALA A 31 4.80 48.12 -16.84
C ALA A 31 4.34 48.96 -18.06
N GLY A 32 3.66 48.32 -19.01
CA GLY A 32 3.09 48.96 -20.20
C GLY A 32 4.06 49.07 -21.38
N ILE A 33 3.61 49.77 -22.43
CA ILE A 33 4.33 49.94 -23.70
C ILE A 33 5.47 50.96 -23.55
N LYS A 34 6.63 50.64 -24.14
CA LYS A 34 7.76 51.55 -24.31
C LYS A 34 8.24 51.53 -25.76
N LEU A 35 8.47 52.71 -26.33
CA LEU A 35 9.11 52.88 -27.63
C LEU A 35 10.62 52.63 -27.52
N LEU A 36 11.14 51.69 -28.31
CA LEU A 36 12.58 51.42 -28.41
C LEU A 36 13.22 52.12 -29.61
N TYR A 37 12.51 52.14 -30.74
CA TYR A 37 12.95 52.78 -31.98
C TYR A 37 11.75 53.16 -32.84
N SER A 38 11.81 54.30 -33.54
CA SER A 38 10.84 54.69 -34.56
C SER A 38 11.55 55.31 -35.75
N SER A 39 10.97 55.15 -36.93
CA SER A 39 11.39 55.78 -38.18
C SER A 39 10.31 56.75 -38.64
N GLU A 40 10.67 57.84 -39.33
CA GLU A 40 9.71 58.79 -39.91
C GLU A 40 8.83 58.14 -41.00
N HIS A 41 9.29 57.02 -41.58
CA HIS A 41 8.57 56.24 -42.59
C HIS A 41 8.11 54.89 -42.05
N ALA A 42 7.80 54.80 -40.76
CA ALA A 42 7.39 53.54 -40.13
C ALA A 42 6.04 53.04 -40.68
N ASN A 43 6.03 51.84 -41.27
CA ASN A 43 4.85 51.22 -41.88
C ASN A 43 4.40 49.92 -41.18
N VAL A 44 5.09 49.51 -40.11
CA VAL A 44 4.79 48.31 -39.31
C VAL A 44 5.22 48.53 -37.87
N ASP A 45 4.45 47.99 -36.92
CA ASP A 45 4.82 47.92 -35.51
C ASP A 45 5.32 46.53 -35.15
N ILE A 46 6.48 46.43 -34.50
CA ILE A 46 7.02 45.18 -33.96
C ILE A 46 6.99 45.28 -32.44
N VAL A 47 6.18 44.44 -31.79
CA VAL A 47 5.91 44.47 -30.34
C VAL A 47 6.59 43.29 -29.66
N PHE A 48 7.59 43.58 -28.82
CA PHE A 48 8.33 42.59 -28.03
C PHE A 48 7.64 42.35 -26.69
N VAL A 49 7.37 41.09 -26.35
CA VAL A 49 6.70 40.67 -25.12
C VAL A 49 7.57 39.68 -24.37
N HIS A 50 8.10 40.10 -23.21
CA HIS A 50 9.06 39.29 -22.45
C HIS A 50 8.41 38.12 -21.70
N GLY A 51 9.24 37.16 -21.28
CA GLY A 51 8.83 35.97 -20.55
C GLY A 51 8.94 36.07 -19.03
N LEU A 52 8.70 34.93 -18.37
CA LEU A 52 8.79 34.75 -16.92
C LEU A 52 10.16 35.18 -16.38
N THR A 53 10.19 35.85 -15.23
CA THR A 53 11.41 36.37 -14.56
C THR A 53 12.26 37.36 -15.39
N GLY A 54 11.79 37.74 -16.58
CA GLY A 54 12.39 38.74 -17.44
C GLY A 54 11.87 40.15 -17.16
N ASP A 55 12.61 41.12 -17.66
CA ASP A 55 12.20 42.53 -17.75
C ASP A 55 12.13 42.94 -19.22
N ARG A 56 11.30 43.95 -19.54
CA ARG A 56 11.03 44.41 -20.92
C ARG A 56 12.26 44.91 -21.68
N GLU A 57 13.38 45.14 -21.00
CA GLU A 57 14.67 45.48 -21.61
C GLU A 57 15.67 44.33 -21.47
N GLN A 58 15.86 43.79 -20.26
CA GLN A 58 16.90 42.79 -19.99
C GLN A 58 16.71 41.46 -20.75
N THR A 59 15.47 41.10 -21.07
CA THR A 59 15.16 39.88 -21.82
C THR A 59 15.82 39.88 -23.20
N TRP A 60 16.00 41.07 -23.78
CA TRP A 60 16.49 41.27 -25.13
C TRP A 60 17.89 41.88 -25.17
N THR A 61 18.60 41.90 -24.03
CA THR A 61 19.95 42.48 -23.92
C THR A 61 20.97 41.36 -23.69
N SER A 62 22.00 41.29 -24.55
CA SER A 62 23.09 40.31 -24.37
C SER A 62 23.94 40.67 -23.13
N PRO A 63 24.63 39.70 -22.49
CA PRO A 63 25.39 39.93 -21.25
C PRO A 63 26.43 41.06 -21.28
N ASN A 64 26.86 41.48 -22.48
CA ASN A 64 27.88 42.51 -22.69
C ASN A 64 27.35 43.78 -23.39
N ALA A 65 26.03 43.90 -23.59
CA ALA A 65 25.40 45.05 -24.26
C ALA A 65 24.72 45.98 -23.25
N THR A 66 24.74 47.29 -23.50
CA THR A 66 24.04 48.30 -22.67
C THR A 66 22.59 48.51 -23.08
N ASP A 67 22.27 48.26 -24.35
CA ASP A 67 20.96 48.46 -24.94
C ASP A 67 20.44 47.15 -25.57
N PRO A 68 19.11 46.93 -25.57
CA PRO A 68 18.53 45.70 -26.11
C PRO A 68 18.69 45.63 -27.64
N TRP A 69 18.93 44.44 -28.19
CA TRP A 69 19.19 44.27 -29.63
C TRP A 69 18.05 44.72 -30.56
N PRO A 70 16.75 44.73 -30.17
CA PRO A 70 15.69 45.33 -30.98
C PRO A 70 15.87 46.83 -31.22
N LYS A 71 16.62 47.52 -30.35
CA LYS A 71 16.97 48.95 -30.52
C LYS A 71 18.25 49.14 -31.33
N THR A 72 19.22 48.24 -31.21
CA THR A 72 20.57 48.43 -31.77
C THR A 72 20.81 47.71 -33.10
N LEU A 73 20.24 46.51 -33.29
CA LEU A 73 20.48 45.66 -34.47
C LEU A 73 19.32 45.69 -35.47
N LEU A 74 18.07 45.68 -34.99
CA LEU A 74 16.88 45.58 -35.84
C LEU A 74 16.70 46.77 -36.80
N PRO A 75 16.96 48.04 -36.42
CA PRO A 75 16.81 49.18 -37.34
C PRO A 75 17.67 49.09 -38.60
N ASN A 76 18.85 48.47 -38.52
CA ASN A 76 19.74 48.29 -39.69
C ASN A 76 19.16 47.30 -40.71
N LYS A 77 18.36 46.33 -40.26
CA LYS A 77 17.77 45.30 -41.13
C LYS A 77 16.34 45.61 -41.54
N LEU A 78 15.61 46.39 -40.73
CA LEU A 78 14.20 46.80 -40.89
C LEU A 78 14.04 48.31 -40.61
N PRO A 79 14.51 49.20 -41.50
CA PRO A 79 14.50 50.65 -41.27
C PRO A 79 13.09 51.27 -41.30
N THR A 80 12.07 50.53 -41.76
CA THR A 80 10.67 50.98 -41.83
C THR A 80 9.82 50.45 -40.67
N ALA A 81 10.42 49.81 -39.66
CA ALA A 81 9.69 49.30 -38.51
C ALA A 81 9.73 50.29 -37.33
N ARG A 82 8.60 50.43 -36.64
CA ARG A 82 8.54 50.99 -35.28
C ARG A 82 8.62 49.84 -34.29
N VAL A 83 9.53 49.93 -33.32
CA VAL A 83 9.82 48.87 -32.37
C VAL A 83 9.33 49.26 -30.98
N LEU A 84 8.39 48.48 -30.46
CA LEU A 84 7.77 48.62 -29.15
C LEU A 84 8.17 47.43 -28.26
N THR A 85 8.26 47.65 -26.95
CA THR A 85 8.39 46.57 -25.96
C THR A 85 7.33 46.73 -24.89
N PHE A 86 6.70 45.62 -24.49
CA PHE A 86 5.69 45.57 -23.46
C PHE A 86 6.26 44.95 -22.18
N GLY A 87 6.13 45.67 -21.07
CA GLY A 87 6.47 45.16 -19.73
C GLY A 87 5.25 44.80 -18.91
N TYR A 88 5.33 43.68 -18.20
CA TYR A 88 4.35 43.30 -17.17
C TYR A 88 5.07 42.65 -15.99
N ASP A 89 4.37 42.49 -14.86
CA ASP A 89 4.95 41.79 -13.72
C ASP A 89 5.06 40.29 -14.00
N ALA A 90 6.23 39.88 -14.47
CA ALA A 90 6.57 38.49 -14.76
C ALA A 90 7.37 37.83 -13.61
N TYR A 91 7.52 38.49 -12.46
CA TYR A 91 8.23 37.95 -11.30
C TYR A 91 7.31 37.11 -10.42
N VAL A 92 7.51 35.79 -10.46
CA VAL A 92 6.71 34.82 -9.71
C VAL A 92 7.30 34.45 -8.35
N ALA A 93 8.45 35.04 -7.97
CA ALA A 93 9.10 34.82 -6.68
C ALA A 93 9.93 36.05 -6.24
N ASP A 94 9.62 36.69 -5.11
CA ASP A 94 10.39 37.82 -4.55
C ASP A 94 10.77 37.59 -3.08
N TRP A 95 11.93 38.12 -2.66
CA TRP A 95 12.57 37.88 -1.33
C TRP A 95 12.39 39.04 -0.38
N ARG A 96 11.92 40.19 -0.89
CA ARG A 96 11.72 41.40 -0.09
C ARG A 96 10.40 42.12 -0.38
N GLY A 97 9.51 41.55 -1.20
CA GLY A 97 8.24 42.15 -1.61
C GLY A 97 7.08 41.14 -1.72
N VAL A 98 5.86 41.68 -1.80
CA VAL A 98 4.62 40.90 -2.05
C VAL A 98 4.61 40.45 -3.52
N VAL A 99 4.48 39.15 -3.76
CA VAL A 99 4.41 38.59 -5.12
C VAL A 99 3.01 38.87 -5.69
N SER A 100 2.92 39.44 -6.89
CA SER A 100 1.65 39.68 -7.58
C SER A 100 0.88 38.37 -7.80
N GLN A 101 -0.41 38.38 -7.49
CA GLN A 101 -1.36 37.28 -7.78
C GLN A 101 -2.01 37.41 -9.17
N SER A 102 -1.42 38.23 -10.06
CA SER A 102 -1.95 38.40 -11.41
C SER A 102 -1.88 37.08 -12.18
N ARG A 103 -2.96 36.77 -12.89
CA ARG A 103 -3.05 35.61 -13.79
C ARG A 103 -2.60 35.99 -15.19
N VAL A 104 -2.33 35.00 -16.04
CA VAL A 104 -2.04 35.21 -17.48
C VAL A 104 -3.10 36.11 -18.14
N GLY A 105 -4.38 35.91 -17.81
CA GLY A 105 -5.47 36.74 -18.33
C GLY A 105 -5.43 38.22 -17.90
N ASN A 106 -4.91 38.54 -16.71
CA ASN A 106 -4.70 39.93 -16.30
C ASN A 106 -3.59 40.59 -17.13
N HIS A 107 -2.50 39.87 -17.38
CA HIS A 107 -1.40 40.36 -18.21
C HIS A 107 -1.82 40.51 -19.68
N ALA A 108 -2.62 39.57 -20.20
CA ALA A 108 -3.18 39.62 -21.54
C ALA A 108 -4.08 40.86 -21.74
N TRP A 109 -4.94 41.13 -20.76
CA TRP A 109 -5.77 42.34 -20.77
C TRP A 109 -4.93 43.62 -20.74
N ASN A 110 -3.87 43.66 -19.93
CA ASN A 110 -2.97 44.80 -19.85
C ASN A 110 -2.19 45.03 -21.16
N LEU A 111 -1.76 43.96 -21.83
CA LEU A 111 -1.13 44.05 -23.16
C LEU A 111 -2.08 44.65 -24.19
N LEU A 112 -3.29 44.08 -24.29
CA LEU A 112 -4.33 44.52 -25.22
C LEU A 112 -4.67 46.00 -25.02
N THR A 113 -5.03 46.38 -23.80
CA THR A 113 -5.45 47.75 -23.49
C THR A 113 -4.32 48.77 -23.59
N SER A 114 -3.10 48.42 -23.19
CA SER A 114 -1.95 49.33 -23.29
C SER A 114 -1.54 49.58 -24.73
N LEU A 115 -1.54 48.53 -25.57
CA LEU A 115 -1.18 48.65 -26.98
C LEU A 115 -2.25 49.41 -27.77
N ALA A 116 -3.52 49.09 -27.55
CA ALA A 116 -4.63 49.81 -28.18
C ALA A 116 -4.61 51.30 -27.82
N ARG A 117 -4.46 51.63 -26.53
CA ARG A 117 -4.36 53.02 -26.07
C ARG A 117 -3.15 53.74 -26.68
N TYR A 118 -1.99 53.10 -26.72
CA TYR A 118 -0.78 53.71 -27.27
C TYR A 118 -0.93 54.06 -28.76
N ARG A 119 -1.63 53.22 -29.53
CA ARG A 119 -1.89 53.43 -30.97
C ARG A 119 -3.03 54.39 -31.24
N GLU A 120 -3.99 54.50 -30.32
CA GLU A 120 -5.03 55.52 -30.35
C GLU A 120 -4.45 56.92 -30.10
N GLU A 121 -3.50 57.04 -29.16
CA GLU A 121 -2.87 58.32 -28.79
C GLU A 121 -2.07 58.97 -29.93
N ASP A 122 -1.56 58.17 -30.89
CA ASP A 122 -0.77 58.67 -32.02
C ASP A 122 -1.36 58.34 -33.41
N ASP A 123 -2.64 57.96 -33.45
CA ASP A 123 -3.44 57.68 -34.65
C ASP A 123 -2.79 56.66 -35.61
N THR A 124 -2.21 55.60 -35.02
CA THR A 124 -1.55 54.51 -35.78
C THR A 124 -2.34 53.21 -35.79
N ASN A 125 -3.65 53.28 -35.50
CA ASN A 125 -4.53 52.12 -35.36
C ASN A 125 -4.59 51.18 -36.56
N ASP A 126 -4.34 51.67 -37.77
CA ASP A 126 -4.37 50.87 -39.01
C ASP A 126 -3.02 50.28 -39.43
N ARG A 127 -1.95 50.52 -38.66
CA ARG A 127 -0.61 50.03 -39.01
C ARG A 127 -0.46 48.53 -38.69
N PRO A 128 0.04 47.67 -39.60
CA PRO A 128 0.26 46.26 -39.30
C PRO A 128 1.12 46.01 -38.04
N ILE A 129 0.80 44.96 -37.29
CA ILE A 129 1.44 44.56 -36.03
C ILE A 129 2.12 43.21 -36.19
N ILE A 130 3.36 43.09 -35.73
CA ILE A 130 4.08 41.82 -35.59
C ILE A 130 4.45 41.64 -34.12
N PHE A 131 4.12 40.49 -33.52
CA PHE A 131 4.52 40.16 -32.15
C PHE A 131 5.79 39.31 -32.12
N VAL A 132 6.69 39.61 -31.19
CA VAL A 132 7.84 38.76 -30.85
C VAL A 132 7.75 38.43 -29.37
N CYS A 133 7.46 37.18 -29.06
CA CYS A 133 7.09 36.75 -27.72
C CYS A 133 8.05 35.71 -27.18
N HIS A 134 8.44 35.81 -25.91
CA HIS A 134 9.27 34.81 -25.25
C HIS A 134 8.53 34.12 -24.11
N SER A 135 8.64 32.78 -24.02
CA SER A 135 8.19 32.03 -22.83
C SER A 135 6.72 32.38 -22.48
N LEU A 136 6.41 32.73 -21.23
CA LEU A 136 5.07 33.15 -20.77
C LEU A 136 4.49 34.32 -21.59
N GLY A 137 5.31 35.20 -22.15
CA GLY A 137 4.88 36.31 -22.99
C GLY A 137 4.13 35.86 -24.24
N GLY A 138 4.40 34.65 -24.73
CA GLY A 138 3.63 34.05 -25.84
C GLY A 138 2.21 33.73 -25.44
N LEU A 139 2.00 33.11 -24.27
CA LEU A 139 0.67 32.81 -23.75
C LEU A 139 -0.13 34.08 -23.43
N VAL A 140 0.56 35.13 -22.95
CA VAL A 140 -0.02 36.46 -22.73
C VAL A 140 -0.47 37.08 -24.06
N CYS A 141 0.29 36.90 -25.13
CA CYS A 141 -0.07 37.37 -26.47
C CYS A 141 -1.26 36.58 -27.06
N GLU A 142 -1.23 35.25 -26.97
CA GLU A 142 -2.33 34.38 -27.43
C GLU A 142 -3.67 34.77 -26.79
N ASP A 143 -3.72 34.84 -25.45
CA ASP A 143 -4.94 35.21 -24.73
C ASP A 143 -5.34 36.68 -24.97
N ALA A 144 -4.39 37.59 -25.23
CA ALA A 144 -4.70 38.99 -25.58
C ALA A 144 -5.39 39.10 -26.95
N LEU A 145 -4.93 38.33 -27.93
CA LEU A 145 -5.49 38.30 -29.28
C LEU A 145 -6.86 37.64 -29.33
N VAL A 146 -7.05 36.54 -28.59
CA VAL A 146 -8.37 35.91 -28.39
C VAL A 146 -9.33 36.93 -27.77
N LYS A 147 -8.92 37.62 -26.70
CA LYS A 147 -9.74 38.67 -26.09
C LYS A 147 -10.05 39.81 -27.05
N SER A 148 -9.09 40.24 -27.88
CA SER A 148 -9.29 41.29 -28.89
C SER A 148 -10.39 40.90 -29.91
N LYS A 149 -10.44 39.63 -30.34
CA LYS A 149 -11.49 39.09 -31.22
C LYS A 149 -12.89 39.16 -30.58
N GLU A 150 -12.97 38.95 -29.28
CA GLU A 150 -14.23 38.95 -28.51
C GLU A 150 -14.78 40.37 -28.24
N ARG A 151 -14.01 41.42 -28.53
CA ARG A 151 -14.42 42.81 -28.27
C ARG A 151 -15.22 43.43 -29.40
N ARG A 152 -16.09 44.36 -29.01
CA ARG A 152 -16.90 45.19 -29.93
C ARG A 152 -16.30 46.58 -30.13
N GLU A 153 -15.42 47.00 -29.23
CA GLU A 153 -14.76 48.30 -29.28
C GLU A 153 -13.74 48.35 -30.43
N PRO A 154 -13.87 49.28 -31.40
CA PRO A 154 -13.03 49.29 -32.60
C PRO A 154 -11.53 49.36 -32.31
N HIS A 155 -11.10 50.18 -31.34
CA HIS A 155 -9.70 50.33 -30.95
C HIS A 155 -9.09 49.08 -30.28
N LEU A 156 -9.90 48.23 -29.63
CA LEU A 156 -9.44 46.95 -29.08
C LEU A 156 -9.45 45.85 -30.13
N GLN A 157 -10.45 45.86 -31.02
CA GLN A 157 -10.58 44.90 -32.12
C GLN A 157 -9.55 45.14 -33.23
N SER A 158 -9.10 46.38 -33.42
CA SER A 158 -8.06 46.74 -34.40
C SER A 158 -6.77 45.95 -34.16
N ILE A 159 -6.44 45.61 -32.91
CA ILE A 159 -5.24 44.85 -32.58
C ILE A 159 -5.21 43.49 -33.28
N ILE A 160 -6.26 42.67 -33.18
CA ILE A 160 -6.32 41.40 -33.91
C ILE A 160 -6.48 41.62 -35.42
N GLN A 161 -7.19 42.66 -35.86
CA GLN A 161 -7.39 42.94 -37.30
C GLN A 161 -6.07 43.27 -38.00
N GLN A 162 -5.22 44.08 -37.36
CA GLN A 162 -3.92 44.52 -37.88
C GLN A 162 -2.77 43.57 -37.55
N THR A 163 -2.99 42.49 -36.81
CA THR A 163 -1.93 41.51 -36.51
C THR A 163 -1.56 40.73 -37.77
N LEU A 164 -0.33 40.93 -38.25
CA LEU A 164 0.23 40.29 -39.45
C LEU A 164 0.94 38.99 -39.12
N GLY A 165 1.69 38.96 -38.01
CA GLY A 165 2.44 37.76 -37.65
C GLY A 165 2.93 37.72 -36.20
N ILE A 166 3.32 36.52 -35.76
CA ILE A 166 3.74 36.21 -34.39
C ILE A 166 4.96 35.28 -34.43
N ALA A 167 6.05 35.71 -33.83
CA ALA A 167 7.24 34.89 -33.60
C ALA A 167 7.26 34.45 -32.12
N PHE A 168 7.11 33.15 -31.87
CA PHE A 168 7.18 32.55 -30.53
C PHE A 168 8.59 32.04 -30.25
N LEU A 169 9.24 32.50 -29.19
CA LEU A 169 10.56 32.05 -28.75
C LEU A 169 10.39 31.24 -27.46
N GLY A 170 10.44 29.92 -27.57
CA GLY A 170 10.34 29.01 -26.42
C GLY A 170 9.02 29.15 -25.67
N THR A 171 7.91 29.46 -26.34
CA THR A 171 6.60 29.55 -25.69
C THR A 171 6.10 28.13 -25.37
N PRO A 172 5.73 27.82 -24.11
CA PRO A 172 5.31 26.49 -23.71
C PRO A 172 3.83 26.26 -24.08
N HIS A 173 3.56 26.15 -25.37
CA HIS A 173 2.23 25.94 -25.93
C HIS A 173 1.55 24.73 -25.25
N ARG A 174 2.24 23.58 -25.18
CA ARG A 174 1.70 22.36 -24.50
C ARG A 174 2.20 22.19 -23.08
N GLY A 175 2.69 23.25 -22.44
CA GLY A 175 3.22 23.23 -21.08
C GLY A 175 4.56 22.52 -20.96
N ALA A 176 5.19 22.57 -19.79
CA ALA A 176 6.43 21.84 -19.51
C ALA A 176 6.41 21.20 -18.13
N GLY A 177 7.39 20.33 -17.84
CA GLY A 177 7.46 19.62 -16.57
C GLY A 177 7.58 20.60 -15.39
N LEU A 178 6.70 20.47 -14.38
CA LEU A 178 6.65 21.39 -13.24
C LEU A 178 7.98 21.49 -12.48
N ALA A 179 8.73 20.39 -12.38
CA ALA A 179 10.06 20.37 -11.78
C ALA A 179 11.04 21.33 -12.51
N ARG A 180 10.95 21.41 -13.84
CA ARG A 180 11.87 22.25 -14.65
C ARG A 180 11.59 23.74 -14.46
N TRP A 181 10.32 24.13 -14.39
CA TRP A 181 9.93 25.50 -14.06
C TRP A 181 10.24 25.84 -12.59
N ALA A 182 10.02 24.91 -11.66
CA ALA A 182 10.35 25.08 -10.25
C ALA A 182 11.86 25.28 -10.02
N GLU A 183 12.70 24.54 -10.73
CA GLU A 183 14.16 24.69 -10.69
C GLU A 183 14.66 25.96 -11.39
N MET A 184 14.04 26.34 -12.52
CA MET A 184 14.32 27.62 -13.17
C MET A 184 13.99 28.81 -12.25
N MET A 185 12.90 28.71 -11.49
CA MET A 185 12.51 29.71 -10.48
C MET A 185 13.38 29.66 -9.22
N SER A 186 13.90 28.50 -8.81
CA SER A 186 14.73 28.37 -7.59
C SER A 186 16.15 28.89 -7.77
N ARG A 187 16.74 28.77 -8.97
CA ARG A 187 18.10 29.27 -9.25
C ARG A 187 18.26 30.77 -9.16
N THR A 188 17.19 31.53 -9.30
CA THR A 188 17.25 32.98 -9.15
C THR A 188 17.29 33.40 -7.68
N ILE A 189 16.99 32.51 -6.71
CA ILE A 189 16.75 32.89 -5.31
C ILE A 189 17.09 31.77 -4.28
N GLY A 190 17.98 32.09 -3.33
CA GLY A 190 18.23 31.30 -2.10
C GLY A 190 17.13 31.37 -1.03
N MET A 191 16.85 30.19 -0.45
CA MET A 191 16.11 29.83 0.78
C MET A 191 14.97 30.77 1.29
N MET A 192 13.77 30.16 1.40
CA MET A 192 12.46 30.67 1.85
C MET A 192 11.75 31.65 0.92
N LYS A 193 10.70 31.20 0.20
CA LYS A 193 9.82 32.06 -0.62
C LYS A 193 8.40 31.58 -0.86
N GLN A 194 7.49 32.56 -0.94
CA GLN A 194 6.19 32.49 -1.59
C GLN A 194 6.35 32.56 -3.11
N THR A 195 5.60 31.73 -3.84
CA THR A 195 5.56 31.66 -5.30
C THR A 195 4.14 31.94 -5.79
N ASN A 196 3.99 32.59 -6.96
CA ASN A 196 2.69 32.67 -7.61
C ASN A 196 2.34 31.29 -8.21
N ALA A 197 1.67 30.47 -7.40
CA ALA A 197 1.30 29.10 -7.76
C ALA A 197 0.36 29.04 -8.98
N GLU A 198 -0.41 30.09 -9.26
CA GLU A 198 -1.37 30.11 -10.37
C GLU A 198 -0.66 30.16 -11.74
N ILE A 199 0.35 31.02 -11.92
CA ILE A 199 1.14 31.05 -13.17
C ILE A 199 1.91 29.74 -13.37
N VAL A 200 2.43 29.15 -12.29
CA VAL A 200 3.20 27.89 -12.34
C VAL A 200 2.30 26.69 -12.65
N GLN A 201 1.05 26.70 -12.18
CA GLN A 201 0.05 25.70 -12.53
C GLN A 201 -0.38 25.79 -13.99
N ILE A 202 -0.48 26.99 -14.57
CA ILE A 202 -0.81 27.17 -16.00
C ILE A 202 0.26 26.56 -16.91
N LEU A 203 1.53 26.61 -16.52
CA LEU A 203 2.63 26.11 -17.35
C LEU A 203 2.81 24.59 -17.32
N ARG A 204 1.92 23.83 -16.66
CA ARG A 204 1.95 22.35 -16.64
C ARG A 204 1.44 21.77 -17.97
N ARG A 205 1.94 20.58 -18.34
CA ARG A 205 1.52 19.89 -19.59
C ARG A 205 0.04 19.53 -19.63
N ASP A 206 -0.56 19.34 -18.47
CA ASP A 206 -1.96 18.96 -18.23
C ASP A 206 -2.81 20.15 -17.75
N SER A 207 -2.36 21.38 -17.96
CA SER A 207 -3.12 22.56 -17.52
C SER A 207 -4.35 22.79 -18.40
N GLU A 208 -5.53 22.71 -17.81
CA GLU A 208 -6.82 23.07 -18.45
C GLU A 208 -6.82 24.52 -18.96
N VAL A 209 -6.28 25.47 -18.17
CA VAL A 209 -6.21 26.88 -18.56
C VAL A 209 -5.32 27.08 -19.78
N LEU A 210 -4.22 26.34 -19.86
CA LEU A 210 -3.32 26.37 -21.02
C LEU A 210 -3.98 25.77 -22.25
N ALA A 211 -4.58 24.58 -22.13
CA ALA A 211 -5.33 23.93 -23.20
C ALA A 211 -6.43 24.85 -23.75
N ARG A 212 -7.16 25.56 -22.88
CA ARG A 212 -8.17 26.54 -23.32
C ARG A 212 -7.57 27.71 -24.09
N ILE A 213 -6.46 28.30 -23.63
CA ILE A 213 -5.78 29.40 -24.34
C ILE A 213 -5.35 28.90 -25.73
N GLN A 214 -4.79 27.68 -25.80
CA GLN A 214 -4.39 27.04 -27.04
C GLN A 214 -5.55 26.85 -28.02
N ASP A 215 -6.63 26.21 -27.57
CA ASP A 215 -7.78 25.87 -28.40
C ASP A 215 -8.50 27.12 -28.89
N SER A 216 -8.63 28.12 -28.01
CA SER A 216 -9.25 29.41 -28.37
C SER A 216 -8.40 30.17 -29.40
N PHE A 217 -7.09 30.18 -29.22
CA PHE A 217 -6.16 30.83 -30.15
C PHE A 217 -6.12 30.09 -31.50
N HIS A 218 -6.01 28.76 -31.50
CA HIS A 218 -6.06 27.95 -32.72
C HIS A 218 -7.39 28.12 -33.45
N GLY A 219 -8.52 28.05 -32.73
CA GLY A 219 -9.84 28.27 -33.29
C GLY A 219 -10.01 29.66 -33.89
N MET A 220 -9.43 30.70 -33.26
CA MET A 220 -9.41 32.05 -33.81
C MET A 220 -8.60 32.14 -35.11
N VAL A 221 -7.39 31.59 -35.16
CA VAL A 221 -6.53 31.66 -36.36
C VAL A 221 -7.14 30.87 -37.51
N MET A 222 -7.71 29.69 -37.25
CA MET A 222 -8.39 28.88 -38.27
C MET A 222 -9.65 29.54 -38.81
N ALA A 223 -10.46 30.16 -37.94
CA ALA A 223 -11.67 30.88 -38.36
C ALA A 223 -11.33 32.06 -39.30
N ARG A 224 -10.26 32.82 -39.04
CA ARG A 224 -9.86 33.93 -39.93
C ARG A 224 -9.59 33.47 -41.37
N ASN A 225 -8.95 32.31 -41.53
CA ASN A 225 -8.66 31.74 -42.84
C ASN A 225 -9.95 31.31 -43.58
N GLN A 226 -10.93 30.79 -42.85
CA GLN A 226 -12.23 30.38 -43.41
C GLN A 226 -13.10 31.57 -43.88
N TYR A 227 -13.00 32.73 -43.22
CA TYR A 227 -13.77 33.95 -43.55
C TYR A 227 -13.06 34.90 -44.53
N GLY A 228 -11.96 34.47 -45.16
CA GLY A 228 -11.24 35.28 -46.16
C GLY A 228 -10.51 36.50 -45.59
N LEU A 229 -10.26 36.54 -44.28
CA LEU A 229 -9.43 37.57 -43.65
C LEU A 229 -7.94 37.25 -43.86
N PRO A 230 -7.03 38.25 -43.90
CA PRO A 230 -5.60 38.00 -44.03
C PRO A 230 -5.10 37.05 -42.92
N PRO A 231 -4.35 35.98 -43.29
CA PRO A 231 -3.83 35.01 -42.34
C PRO A 231 -2.80 35.66 -41.41
N ILE A 232 -2.71 35.17 -40.18
CA ILE A 232 -1.65 35.55 -39.25
C ILE A 232 -0.49 34.59 -39.45
N GLU A 233 0.66 35.11 -39.88
CA GLU A 233 1.87 34.33 -40.07
C GLU A 233 2.49 33.94 -38.72
N ILE A 234 2.73 32.65 -38.47
CA ILE A 234 3.27 32.19 -37.19
C ILE A 234 4.54 31.36 -37.41
N THR A 235 5.59 31.70 -36.68
CA THR A 235 6.85 30.93 -36.64
C THR A 235 7.24 30.63 -35.19
N CYS A 236 7.53 29.36 -34.91
CA CYS A 236 7.86 28.84 -33.58
C CYS A 236 9.36 28.53 -33.48
N PHE A 237 10.05 29.21 -32.56
CA PHE A 237 11.47 29.00 -32.26
C PHE A 237 11.63 28.17 -30.99
N TYR A 238 12.50 27.15 -31.02
CA TYR A 238 12.77 26.29 -29.85
C TYR A 238 14.26 26.30 -29.46
N GLU A 239 14.55 26.04 -28.18
CA GLU A 239 15.90 25.94 -27.66
C GLU A 239 16.57 24.62 -28.07
N GLU A 240 17.82 24.68 -28.53
CA GLU A 240 18.61 23.48 -28.87
C GLU A 240 19.58 23.05 -27.77
N LEU A 241 19.96 23.97 -26.86
CA LEU A 241 20.91 23.68 -25.79
C LEU A 241 20.21 23.59 -24.42
N PRO A 242 20.46 22.54 -23.63
CA PRO A 242 19.89 22.45 -22.29
C PRO A 242 20.55 23.46 -21.34
N MET A 243 19.80 23.96 -20.36
CA MET A 243 20.40 24.64 -19.22
C MET A 243 21.12 23.64 -18.31
N PRO A 244 22.31 23.97 -17.74
CA PRO A 244 23.01 23.09 -16.81
C PRO A 244 22.10 22.71 -15.63
N VAL A 245 21.99 21.43 -15.27
CA VAL A 245 21.12 20.86 -14.20
C VAL A 245 19.62 20.81 -14.51
N ILE A 246 19.05 21.81 -15.21
CA ILE A 246 17.59 21.90 -15.48
C ILE A 246 17.18 21.12 -16.74
N GLY A 247 18.09 20.95 -17.71
CA GLY A 247 17.77 20.38 -19.02
C GLY A 247 17.09 21.40 -19.93
N LEU A 248 16.34 20.93 -20.94
CA LEU A 248 15.47 21.78 -21.76
C LEU A 248 14.25 22.23 -20.94
N VAL A 249 14.10 23.53 -20.75
CA VAL A 249 12.99 24.17 -20.02
C VAL A 249 11.69 23.98 -20.77
N VAL A 250 11.68 24.27 -22.07
CA VAL A 250 10.53 24.09 -22.95
C VAL A 250 10.93 23.14 -24.08
N PRO A 251 10.58 21.85 -23.95
CA PRO A 251 10.81 20.86 -24.99
C PRO A 251 10.25 21.27 -26.35
N GLN A 252 10.89 20.83 -27.42
CA GLN A 252 10.50 21.14 -28.80
C GLN A 252 9.01 20.84 -29.10
N ASP A 253 8.49 19.72 -28.61
CA ASP A 253 7.08 19.32 -28.76
C ASP A 253 6.09 20.27 -28.07
N SER A 254 6.57 21.05 -27.10
CA SER A 254 5.81 22.11 -26.43
C SER A 254 6.09 23.50 -26.99
N ALA A 255 7.24 23.72 -27.60
CA ALA A 255 7.62 25.00 -28.20
C ALA A 255 7.00 25.24 -29.60
N ILE A 256 6.34 24.25 -30.19
CA ILE A 256 5.85 24.29 -31.58
C ILE A 256 4.34 24.07 -31.64
N LEU A 257 3.65 24.91 -32.42
CA LEU A 257 2.26 24.72 -32.79
C LEU A 257 2.15 23.83 -34.06
N PRO A 258 1.28 22.81 -34.10
CA PRO A 258 1.11 21.98 -35.29
C PRO A 258 0.74 22.79 -36.53
N GLY A 259 1.41 22.52 -37.65
CA GLY A 259 1.16 23.19 -38.94
C GLY A 259 1.94 24.49 -39.18
N TYR A 260 2.78 24.93 -38.23
CA TYR A 260 3.60 26.14 -38.34
C TYR A 260 5.10 25.83 -38.37
N ILE A 261 5.90 26.76 -38.89
CA ILE A 261 7.34 26.56 -39.16
C ILE A 261 8.11 26.45 -37.83
N PRO A 262 8.81 25.34 -37.56
CA PRO A 262 9.68 25.22 -36.40
C PRO A 262 11.13 25.57 -36.75
N ILE A 263 11.78 26.44 -35.97
CA ILE A 263 13.17 26.84 -36.16
C ILE A 263 13.97 26.70 -34.86
N GLY A 264 15.06 25.94 -34.86
CA GLY A 264 15.95 25.81 -33.71
C GLY A 264 16.84 27.05 -33.53
N ILE A 265 16.99 27.52 -32.29
CA ILE A 265 18.00 28.52 -31.90
C ILE A 265 19.02 27.82 -31.02
N ARG A 266 20.30 27.89 -31.43
CA ARG A 266 21.43 27.31 -30.68
C ARG A 266 21.79 28.12 -29.43
N GLY A 267 20.91 28.06 -28.44
CA GLY A 267 21.04 28.66 -27.11
C GLY A 267 20.10 27.94 -26.14
N ASN A 268 20.32 28.13 -24.84
CA ASN A 268 19.36 27.68 -23.83
C ASN A 268 18.18 28.65 -23.70
N HIS A 269 17.16 28.28 -22.92
CA HIS A 269 15.91 29.04 -22.78
C HIS A 269 16.06 30.54 -22.47
N SER A 270 17.11 30.94 -21.76
CA SER A 270 17.40 32.34 -21.41
C SER A 270 18.27 33.04 -22.45
N GLU A 271 19.12 32.28 -23.16
CA GLU A 271 20.05 32.79 -24.17
C GLU A 271 19.41 32.95 -25.54
N MET A 272 18.35 32.21 -25.86
CA MET A 272 17.69 32.25 -27.17
C MET A 272 17.09 33.61 -27.55
N THR A 273 17.02 34.57 -26.61
CA THR A 273 16.54 35.94 -26.83
C THR A 273 17.65 36.99 -26.83
N LYS A 274 18.92 36.59 -26.67
CA LYS A 274 20.06 37.47 -26.37
C LYS A 274 21.13 37.43 -27.45
N PHE A 275 20.88 38.13 -28.55
CA PHE A 275 21.81 38.18 -29.68
C PHE A 275 22.90 39.24 -29.49
N ALA A 276 24.15 38.89 -29.76
CA ALA A 276 25.30 39.77 -29.54
C ALA A 276 25.56 40.70 -30.74
N ASP A 277 25.37 40.21 -31.95
CA ASP A 277 25.69 40.91 -33.20
C ASP A 277 24.79 40.45 -34.37
N MET A 278 25.03 41.02 -35.57
CA MET A 278 24.22 40.74 -36.77
C MET A 278 24.50 39.40 -37.43
N ASP A 279 25.60 38.73 -37.08
CA ASP A 279 26.03 37.44 -37.65
C ASP A 279 25.60 36.25 -36.76
N ASP A 280 25.05 36.53 -35.58
CA ASP A 280 24.40 35.54 -34.71
C ASP A 280 23.32 34.77 -35.51
N ALA A 281 23.41 33.44 -35.49
CA ALA A 281 22.52 32.56 -36.24
C ALA A 281 21.06 32.67 -35.77
N GLY A 282 20.82 32.87 -34.47
CA GLY A 282 19.50 33.09 -33.90
C GLY A 282 18.92 34.45 -34.32
N PHE A 283 19.74 35.51 -34.31
CA PHE A 283 19.32 36.82 -34.83
C PHE A 283 18.97 36.73 -36.32
N THR A 284 19.79 36.05 -37.11
CA THR A 284 19.57 35.89 -38.55
C THR A 284 18.26 35.16 -38.84
N ALA A 285 17.95 34.11 -38.08
CA ALA A 285 16.71 33.36 -38.21
C ALA A 285 15.48 34.20 -37.85
N VAL A 286 15.46 34.85 -36.68
CA VAL A 286 14.35 35.70 -36.24
C VAL A 286 14.17 36.90 -37.17
N CYS A 287 15.25 37.59 -37.53
CA CYS A 287 15.20 38.75 -38.41
C CYS A 287 14.81 38.39 -39.86
N GLY A 288 15.16 37.19 -40.33
CA GLY A 288 14.76 36.67 -41.63
C GLY A 288 13.23 36.59 -41.76
N GLU A 289 12.57 36.06 -40.74
CA GLU A 289 11.11 35.95 -40.66
C GLU A 289 10.43 37.32 -40.57
N LEU A 290 10.92 38.19 -39.67
CA LEU A 290 10.41 39.55 -39.56
C LEU A 290 10.54 40.33 -40.89
N ARG A 291 11.69 40.22 -41.56
CA ARG A 291 11.91 40.86 -42.87
C ARG A 291 10.96 40.31 -43.94
N ARG A 292 10.69 39.01 -43.93
CA ARG A 292 9.75 38.38 -44.87
C ARG A 292 8.36 38.97 -44.71
N TRP A 293 7.88 39.10 -43.48
CA TRP A 293 6.56 39.68 -43.19
C TRP A 293 6.49 41.18 -43.47
N VAL A 294 7.53 41.95 -43.13
CA VAL A 294 7.60 43.39 -43.43
C VAL A 294 7.67 43.67 -44.94
N LYS A 295 8.28 42.79 -45.75
CA LYS A 295 8.24 42.95 -47.22
C LYS A 295 6.83 42.71 -47.80
N ALA A 296 6.04 41.83 -47.20
CA ALA A 296 4.69 41.54 -47.65
C ALA A 296 3.75 42.76 -47.51
N THR A 297 3.98 43.63 -46.51
CA THR A 297 3.19 44.86 -46.33
C THR A 297 3.40 45.88 -47.44
N GLY A 298 4.62 45.96 -48.00
CA GLY A 298 4.94 46.83 -49.13
C GLY A 298 4.37 46.35 -50.48
N ALA A 299 4.19 45.03 -50.66
CA ALA A 299 3.59 44.46 -51.87
C ALA A 299 2.07 44.66 -51.93
N ALA A 300 1.39 44.67 -50.77
CA ALA A 300 -0.05 44.90 -50.67
C ALA A 300 -0.47 46.35 -51.03
N GLN A 301 0.42 47.34 -50.86
CA GLN A 301 0.14 48.74 -51.23
C GLN A 301 0.25 49.03 -52.74
N VAL A 302 0.81 48.11 -53.55
CA VAL A 302 0.96 48.29 -55.02
C VAL A 302 -0.25 47.76 -55.81
N GLN A 303 -1.17 47.02 -55.17
CA GLN A 303 -2.38 46.46 -55.81
C GLN A 303 -3.69 47.12 -55.33
N GLY A 304 -3.65 48.39 -54.93
CA GLY A 304 -4.85 49.22 -54.76
C GLY A 304 -5.39 49.68 -56.12
N GLY A 305 -6.22 48.86 -56.77
CA GLY A 305 -6.80 49.20 -58.08
C GLY A 305 -8.12 48.49 -58.36
N SER A 306 -9.21 49.11 -57.94
CA SER A 306 -10.57 48.98 -58.49
C SER A 306 -11.26 47.61 -58.47
N ALA A 307 -12.26 47.46 -57.59
CA ALA A 307 -13.52 46.84 -57.97
C ALA A 307 -14.67 47.42 -57.13
N ARG A 308 -15.52 48.19 -57.81
CA ARG A 308 -16.77 48.76 -57.30
C ARG A 308 -17.80 47.65 -57.06
N LEU A 309 -18.61 47.85 -56.01
CA LEU A 309 -19.91 47.20 -55.80
C LEU A 309 -20.84 47.44 -57.02
N PRO A 310 -21.78 46.52 -57.29
CA PRO A 310 -23.09 46.93 -57.77
C PRO A 310 -24.24 46.45 -56.86
N ASN A 311 -25.16 47.39 -56.66
CA ASN A 311 -26.46 47.26 -56.03
C ASN A 311 -27.46 46.40 -56.82
N GLU A 312 -28.46 45.95 -56.06
CA GLU A 312 -29.80 45.48 -56.41
C GLU A 312 -30.43 46.06 -57.70
N ALA A 313 -31.10 45.20 -58.48
CA ALA A 313 -32.49 45.35 -58.93
C ALA A 313 -32.93 44.20 -59.85
N GLY A 314 -34.17 43.70 -59.65
CA GLY A 314 -35.07 43.32 -60.76
C GLY A 314 -35.43 41.84 -60.95
N GLU A 315 -36.63 41.46 -60.48
CA GLU A 315 -37.68 40.69 -61.20
C GLU A 315 -37.38 39.23 -61.66
N THR A 316 -38.17 38.19 -61.36
CA THR A 316 -39.63 38.06 -61.56
C THR A 316 -40.17 36.78 -60.91
N ARG A 317 -41.47 36.81 -60.57
CA ARG A 317 -42.31 35.69 -60.12
C ARG A 317 -42.47 34.61 -61.20
N SER A 318 -42.58 33.35 -60.76
CA SER A 318 -43.66 32.46 -61.22
C SER A 318 -43.91 31.36 -60.20
N ASP A 319 -45.17 31.25 -59.80
CA ASP A 319 -45.76 30.30 -58.86
C ASP A 319 -45.60 28.83 -59.29
N GLN A 320 -45.48 27.93 -58.30
CA GLN A 320 -46.29 26.70 -58.22
C GLN A 320 -46.14 26.03 -56.83
N GLU A 321 -47.24 26.10 -56.07
CA GLU A 321 -47.90 25.03 -55.31
C GLU A 321 -47.01 23.86 -54.85
N GLY A 322 -46.82 23.56 -53.57
CA GLY A 322 -47.80 23.49 -52.49
C GLY A 322 -47.79 22.06 -51.95
N GLN A 323 -47.11 21.83 -50.82
CA GLN A 323 -47.38 20.69 -49.94
C GLN A 323 -47.05 21.09 -48.50
N ASP A 324 -48.10 21.10 -47.68
CA ASP A 324 -48.10 21.34 -46.25
C ASP A 324 -47.14 20.40 -45.51
N LEU A 325 -46.22 20.97 -44.74
CA LEU A 325 -45.53 20.29 -43.64
C LEU A 325 -46.22 20.74 -42.33
N PRO A 326 -46.70 19.81 -41.49
CA PRO A 326 -47.50 20.15 -40.34
C PRO A 326 -46.69 20.79 -39.21
N SER A 327 -47.38 21.67 -38.50
CA SER A 327 -47.02 22.33 -37.26
C SER A 327 -46.60 21.34 -36.15
N GLY A 328 -45.48 21.64 -35.49
CA GLY A 328 -45.21 21.40 -34.07
C GLY A 328 -45.59 20.05 -33.44
N GLY A 329 -44.70 19.07 -33.53
CA GLY A 329 -44.60 17.95 -32.58
C GLY A 329 -43.13 17.83 -32.16
N GLY A 330 -42.84 17.96 -30.86
CA GLY A 330 -41.47 17.94 -30.34
C GLY A 330 -40.78 16.60 -30.65
N ALA A 331 -39.74 16.64 -31.48
CA ALA A 331 -38.91 15.47 -31.75
C ALA A 331 -38.14 15.10 -30.47
N SER A 332 -38.22 13.84 -30.07
CA SER A 332 -37.46 13.27 -28.95
C SER A 332 -35.96 13.29 -29.24
N ALA A 333 -35.17 13.94 -28.39
CA ALA A 333 -33.73 14.10 -28.59
C ALA A 333 -32.95 12.92 -27.99
N PHE A 334 -32.04 12.31 -28.75
CA PHE A 334 -31.10 11.28 -28.27
C PHE A 334 -29.66 11.82 -28.35
N LEU A 335 -29.18 12.43 -27.27
CA LEU A 335 -27.87 13.08 -27.16
C LEU A 335 -26.91 12.23 -26.32
N VAL A 336 -26.58 11.04 -26.84
CA VAL A 336 -25.57 10.15 -26.25
C VAL A 336 -24.31 10.17 -27.13
N PRO A 337 -23.12 10.52 -26.59
CA PRO A 337 -21.91 10.73 -27.39
C PRO A 337 -21.22 9.44 -27.83
N TYR A 338 -21.73 8.27 -27.42
CA TYR A 338 -21.11 6.97 -27.64
C TYR A 338 -22.02 6.06 -28.47
N PRO A 339 -21.47 5.27 -29.40
CA PRO A 339 -22.23 4.21 -30.07
C PRO A 339 -22.58 3.07 -29.10
N SER A 340 -23.63 2.30 -29.44
CA SER A 340 -23.99 1.09 -28.69
C SER A 340 -22.82 0.10 -28.70
N ASN A 341 -22.63 -0.62 -27.59
CA ASN A 341 -21.58 -1.62 -27.44
C ASN A 341 -22.12 -3.02 -27.78
N PRO A 342 -21.89 -3.55 -28.99
CA PRO A 342 -22.41 -4.86 -29.40
C PRO A 342 -21.78 -6.03 -28.64
N GLU A 343 -20.66 -5.80 -27.95
CA GLU A 343 -19.91 -6.82 -27.20
C GLU A 343 -20.16 -6.72 -25.68
N PHE A 344 -21.22 -6.01 -25.25
CA PHE A 344 -21.63 -5.96 -23.86
C PHE A 344 -22.07 -7.35 -23.34
N VAL A 345 -21.59 -7.76 -22.17
CA VAL A 345 -21.85 -9.09 -21.60
C VAL A 345 -22.40 -9.00 -20.19
N GLY A 346 -23.56 -9.64 -19.97
CA GLY A 346 -24.11 -9.91 -18.65
C GLY A 346 -24.76 -8.70 -17.97
N ARG A 347 -24.60 -8.60 -16.65
CA ARG A 347 -25.16 -7.55 -15.78
C ARG A 347 -26.68 -7.50 -15.74
N SER A 348 -27.36 -8.59 -16.09
CA SER A 348 -28.82 -8.70 -16.15
C SER A 348 -29.49 -8.24 -14.86
N ARG A 349 -28.97 -8.66 -13.70
CA ARG A 349 -29.51 -8.26 -12.39
C ARG A 349 -29.45 -6.74 -12.15
N VAL A 350 -28.34 -6.09 -12.53
CA VAL A 350 -28.19 -4.63 -12.35
C VAL A 350 -29.11 -3.89 -13.34
N LEU A 351 -29.19 -4.37 -14.58
CA LEU A 351 -30.09 -3.80 -15.60
C LEU A 351 -31.56 -3.98 -15.23
N GLU A 352 -31.97 -5.13 -14.69
CA GLU A 352 -33.32 -5.36 -14.17
C GLU A 352 -33.65 -4.39 -13.03
N GLN A 353 -32.73 -4.21 -12.08
CA GLN A 353 -32.90 -3.23 -11.02
C GLN A 353 -33.04 -1.81 -11.58
N LEU A 354 -32.23 -1.41 -12.58
CA LEU A 354 -32.38 -0.11 -13.22
C LEU A 354 -33.73 0.04 -13.92
N LYS A 355 -34.24 -1.01 -14.58
CA LYS A 355 -35.55 -1.00 -15.24
C LYS A 355 -36.70 -0.87 -14.23
N GLU A 356 -36.62 -1.58 -13.11
CA GLU A 356 -37.58 -1.45 -12.00
C GLU A 356 -37.55 -0.06 -11.37
N GLN A 357 -36.37 0.54 -11.28
CA GLN A 357 -36.12 1.78 -10.55
C GLN A 357 -36.34 3.05 -11.38
N LEU A 358 -36.01 3.02 -12.68
CA LEU A 358 -36.03 4.15 -13.63
C LEU A 358 -37.03 3.98 -14.80
N GLY A 359 -37.84 2.90 -14.84
CA GLY A 359 -38.83 2.68 -15.91
C GLY A 359 -39.85 3.83 -16.07
N PRO A 360 -40.61 3.87 -17.19
CA PRO A 360 -41.49 5.00 -17.54
C PRO A 360 -42.66 5.22 -16.55
N ALA A 361 -43.19 6.44 -16.52
CA ALA A 361 -44.20 6.86 -15.55
C ALA A 361 -45.57 6.16 -15.71
N GLU A 362 -45.91 5.65 -16.89
CA GLU A 362 -47.16 4.89 -17.11
C GLU A 362 -47.21 3.57 -16.33
N VAL A 363 -46.05 3.00 -15.99
CA VAL A 363 -45.92 1.75 -15.21
C VAL A 363 -45.81 2.03 -13.71
N MET A 364 -45.35 3.22 -13.34
CA MET A 364 -45.11 3.60 -11.95
C MET A 364 -45.77 4.94 -11.67
N SER A 365 -46.91 4.94 -10.96
CA SER A 365 -47.61 6.13 -10.48
C SER A 365 -46.70 6.98 -9.56
N ARG A 366 -45.77 7.74 -10.14
CA ARG A 366 -44.72 8.49 -9.44
C ARG A 366 -45.19 9.92 -9.15
N THR A 367 -45.11 10.30 -7.88
CA THR A 367 -45.34 11.67 -7.40
C THR A 367 -44.04 12.48 -7.29
N ALA A 368 -42.87 11.85 -7.50
CA ALA A 368 -41.54 12.47 -7.37
C ALA A 368 -40.57 11.98 -8.47
N GLN A 369 -39.54 12.79 -8.75
CA GLN A 369 -38.50 12.50 -9.74
C GLN A 369 -37.68 11.25 -9.38
N ALA A 370 -37.50 10.34 -10.33
CA ALA A 370 -36.67 9.16 -10.13
C ALA A 370 -35.18 9.49 -10.32
N ARG A 371 -34.37 9.29 -9.28
CA ARG A 371 -32.90 9.42 -9.34
C ARG A 371 -32.23 8.17 -8.79
N VAL A 372 -31.42 7.52 -9.61
CA VAL A 372 -30.75 6.26 -9.29
C VAL A 372 -29.27 6.37 -9.57
N SER A 373 -28.46 5.92 -8.61
CA SER A 373 -27.00 5.98 -8.74
C SER A 373 -26.39 4.59 -8.82
N LEU A 374 -25.54 4.36 -9.82
CA LEU A 374 -24.61 3.24 -9.91
C LEU A 374 -23.29 3.63 -9.26
N TYR A 375 -22.83 2.86 -8.26
CA TYR A 375 -21.54 3.09 -7.63
C TYR A 375 -20.67 1.84 -7.51
N GLY A 376 -19.35 2.03 -7.46
CA GLY A 376 -18.39 0.92 -7.35
C GLY A 376 -17.00 1.30 -7.85
N LEU A 377 -16.06 0.34 -7.79
CA LEU A 377 -14.65 0.54 -8.15
C LEU A 377 -14.47 1.10 -9.59
N GLY A 378 -13.40 1.86 -9.82
CA GLY A 378 -13.00 2.28 -11.17
C GLY A 378 -12.76 1.08 -12.09
N GLY A 379 -13.23 1.12 -13.33
CA GLY A 379 -13.08 0.01 -14.29
C GLY A 379 -14.09 -1.14 -14.14
N ILE A 380 -15.05 -1.05 -13.21
CA ILE A 380 -16.06 -2.11 -13.00
C ILE A 380 -17.19 -2.14 -14.04
N GLY A 381 -17.26 -1.17 -14.96
CA GLY A 381 -18.23 -1.13 -16.06
C GLY A 381 -19.50 -0.29 -15.85
N LYS A 382 -19.54 0.61 -14.85
CA LYS A 382 -20.72 1.46 -14.58
C LYS A 382 -21.21 2.27 -15.79
N THR A 383 -20.30 2.96 -16.47
CA THR A 383 -20.58 3.76 -17.67
C THR A 383 -21.14 2.89 -18.80
N GLN A 384 -20.63 1.66 -18.96
CA GLN A 384 -21.13 0.71 -19.96
C GLN A 384 -22.53 0.19 -19.63
N ILE A 385 -22.83 -0.06 -18.35
CA ILE A 385 -24.19 -0.42 -17.89
C ILE A 385 -25.16 0.74 -18.15
N ALA A 386 -24.74 1.99 -17.88
CA ALA A 386 -25.56 3.17 -18.15
C ALA A 386 -25.81 3.38 -19.64
N LEU A 387 -24.80 3.12 -20.48
CA LEU A 387 -24.91 3.17 -21.94
C LEU A 387 -25.88 2.10 -22.47
N GLU A 388 -25.77 0.86 -21.99
CA GLU A 388 -26.68 -0.23 -22.35
C GLU A 388 -28.13 0.08 -21.95
N TYR A 389 -28.31 0.65 -20.76
CA TYR A 389 -29.63 1.12 -20.32
C TYR A 389 -30.18 2.25 -21.20
N ALA A 390 -29.35 3.24 -21.57
CA ALA A 390 -29.76 4.34 -22.43
C ALA A 390 -30.22 3.87 -23.83
N TYR A 391 -29.51 2.91 -24.43
CA TYR A 391 -29.90 2.32 -25.71
C TYR A 391 -31.15 1.44 -25.59
N TRP A 392 -31.27 0.64 -24.53
CA TRP A 392 -32.50 -0.11 -24.25
C TRP A 392 -33.71 0.82 -24.13
N LEU A 393 -33.54 1.94 -23.42
CA LEU A 393 -34.59 2.93 -23.20
C LEU A 393 -35.01 3.60 -24.51
N HIS A 394 -34.05 4.05 -25.32
CA HIS A 394 -34.32 4.67 -26.63
C HIS A 394 -35.03 3.71 -27.59
N ASN A 395 -34.63 2.44 -27.63
CA ASN A 395 -35.26 1.43 -28.49
C ASN A 395 -36.66 1.02 -28.01
N SER A 396 -36.89 1.01 -26.69
CA SER A 396 -38.16 0.59 -26.11
C SER A 396 -39.19 1.73 -26.05
N TYR A 397 -38.72 2.97 -25.90
CA TYR A 397 -39.54 4.18 -25.76
C TYR A 397 -39.01 5.31 -26.67
N PRO A 398 -39.29 5.25 -27.99
CA PRO A 398 -38.71 6.19 -28.96
C PRO A 398 -39.07 7.65 -28.70
N ASN A 399 -40.21 7.92 -28.04
CA ASN A 399 -40.69 9.27 -27.73
C ASN A 399 -40.02 9.91 -26.50
N MET A 400 -39.16 9.17 -25.80
CA MET A 400 -38.46 9.67 -24.60
C MET A 400 -37.11 10.27 -24.98
N SER A 401 -36.82 11.48 -24.51
CA SER A 401 -35.51 12.11 -24.76
C SER A 401 -34.46 11.54 -23.81
N VAL A 402 -33.24 11.31 -24.30
CA VAL A 402 -32.10 10.83 -23.51
C VAL A 402 -30.93 11.79 -23.65
N TYR A 403 -30.47 12.33 -22.52
CA TYR A 403 -29.36 13.28 -22.46
C TYR A 403 -28.18 12.67 -21.70
N TRP A 404 -26.97 12.88 -22.21
CA TRP A 404 -25.74 12.46 -21.53
C TRP A 404 -24.94 13.67 -21.06
N VAL A 405 -24.60 13.70 -19.77
CA VAL A 405 -23.89 14.80 -19.11
C VAL A 405 -22.63 14.27 -18.44
N HIS A 406 -21.48 14.84 -18.78
CA HIS A 406 -20.21 14.54 -18.12
C HIS A 406 -20.06 15.39 -16.86
N ALA A 407 -19.83 14.73 -15.73
CA ALA A 407 -19.76 15.35 -14.41
C ALA A 407 -18.43 15.09 -13.69
N SER A 408 -17.37 14.82 -14.44
CA SER A 408 -16.01 14.63 -13.91
C SER A 408 -15.45 15.91 -13.27
N ASN A 409 -15.84 17.08 -13.78
CA ASN A 409 -15.54 18.40 -13.20
C ASN A 409 -16.62 19.42 -13.59
N ALA A 410 -16.50 20.66 -13.10
CA ALA A 410 -17.47 21.73 -13.31
C ALA A 410 -17.59 22.19 -14.77
N GLU A 411 -16.47 22.22 -15.50
CA GLU A 411 -16.39 22.71 -16.88
C GLU A 411 -17.06 21.72 -17.85
N ARG A 412 -16.76 20.42 -17.71
CA ARG A 412 -17.39 19.33 -18.47
C ARG A 412 -18.91 19.29 -18.29
N PHE A 413 -19.38 19.59 -17.09
CA PHE A 413 -20.80 19.68 -16.82
C PHE A 413 -21.43 20.85 -17.60
N ARG A 414 -20.77 22.01 -17.61
CA ARG A 414 -21.20 23.19 -18.38
C ARG A 414 -21.20 22.92 -19.87
N ASP A 415 -20.15 22.30 -20.41
CA ASP A 415 -20.06 21.97 -21.84
C ASP A 415 -21.18 21.02 -22.28
N SER A 416 -21.49 20.03 -21.44
CA SER A 416 -22.59 19.10 -21.69
C SER A 416 -23.95 19.83 -21.72
N PHE A 417 -24.19 20.73 -20.78
CA PHE A 417 -25.39 21.57 -20.74
C PHE A 417 -25.46 22.54 -21.93
N ALA A 418 -24.33 23.12 -22.35
CA ALA A 418 -24.26 23.99 -23.52
C ALA A 418 -24.60 23.24 -24.81
N LYS A 419 -24.13 21.99 -24.92
CA LYS A 419 -24.49 21.11 -26.04
C LYS A 419 -25.99 20.80 -26.04
N ILE A 420 -26.59 20.48 -24.89
CA ILE A 420 -28.04 20.27 -24.79
C ILE A 420 -28.79 21.54 -25.21
N ALA A 421 -28.38 22.71 -24.71
CA ALA A 421 -29.02 23.98 -25.05
C ALA A 421 -28.99 24.26 -26.56
N LYS A 422 -27.85 24.00 -27.21
CA LYS A 422 -27.66 24.21 -28.64
C LYS A 422 -28.46 23.22 -29.50
N GLU A 423 -28.38 21.92 -29.20
CA GLU A 423 -29.05 20.87 -29.99
C GLU A 423 -30.57 20.91 -29.82
N CYS A 424 -31.07 21.24 -28.62
CA CYS A 424 -32.50 21.42 -28.37
C CYS A 424 -33.02 22.82 -28.73
N GLN A 425 -32.15 23.72 -29.25
CA GLN A 425 -32.47 25.11 -29.63
C GLN A 425 -33.22 25.88 -28.51
N ILE A 426 -32.71 25.78 -27.27
CA ILE A 426 -33.38 26.36 -26.10
C ILE A 426 -33.34 27.90 -26.19
N PRO A 427 -34.49 28.61 -26.18
CA PRO A 427 -34.51 30.07 -26.38
C PRO A 427 -33.59 30.80 -25.39
N GLY A 428 -32.66 31.61 -25.92
CA GLY A 428 -31.67 32.35 -25.12
C GLY A 428 -30.32 31.63 -24.95
N PHE A 429 -30.11 30.46 -25.56
CA PHE A 429 -28.82 29.75 -25.50
C PHE A 429 -27.64 30.53 -26.10
N ASP A 430 -27.95 31.49 -26.98
CA ASP A 430 -27.06 32.40 -27.70
C ASP A 430 -26.90 33.77 -27.00
N ASP A 431 -27.62 34.01 -25.90
CA ASP A 431 -27.50 35.22 -25.09
C ASP A 431 -26.36 35.07 -24.07
N SER A 432 -25.27 35.80 -24.32
CA SER A 432 -24.05 35.88 -23.49
C SER A 432 -24.27 36.36 -22.04
N THR A 433 -25.45 36.87 -21.70
CA THR A 433 -25.81 37.34 -20.35
C THR A 433 -26.66 36.36 -19.55
N SER A 434 -27.13 35.27 -20.18
CA SER A 434 -27.99 34.27 -19.55
C SER A 434 -27.18 33.20 -18.79
N ASP A 435 -27.64 32.78 -17.60
CA ASP A 435 -27.07 31.62 -16.90
C ASP A 435 -27.54 30.35 -17.63
N LEU A 436 -26.71 29.86 -18.55
CA LEU A 436 -27.01 28.71 -19.41
C LEU A 436 -27.40 27.45 -18.61
N LEU A 437 -26.79 27.22 -17.43
CA LEU A 437 -27.14 26.07 -16.59
C LEU A 437 -28.56 26.20 -16.05
N HIS A 438 -28.93 27.40 -15.58
CA HIS A 438 -30.28 27.70 -15.12
C HIS A 438 -31.31 27.63 -16.25
N LEU A 439 -30.93 28.05 -17.46
CA LEU A 439 -31.77 28.04 -18.65
C LEU A 439 -32.16 26.60 -19.03
N VAL A 440 -31.18 25.71 -19.17
CA VAL A 440 -31.40 24.28 -19.47
C VAL A 440 -32.24 23.61 -18.38
N LYS A 441 -31.93 23.88 -17.10
CA LYS A 441 -32.71 23.37 -15.97
C LYS A 441 -34.19 23.75 -16.09
N THR A 442 -34.46 25.05 -16.23
CA THR A 442 -35.83 25.59 -16.28
C THR A 442 -36.58 25.04 -17.50
N TRP A 443 -35.88 24.83 -18.61
CA TRP A 443 -36.45 24.21 -19.81
C TRP A 443 -36.85 22.75 -19.56
N LEU A 444 -35.99 21.92 -18.97
CA LEU A 444 -36.29 20.52 -18.65
C LEU A 444 -37.41 20.36 -17.61
N GLU A 445 -37.62 21.35 -16.74
CA GLU A 445 -38.68 21.33 -15.72
C GLU A 445 -40.08 21.67 -16.27
N LYS A 446 -40.19 22.27 -17.47
CA LYS A 446 -41.50 22.52 -18.10
C LYS A 446 -42.10 21.21 -18.64
N LYS A 447 -43.40 21.01 -18.39
CA LYS A 447 -44.13 19.79 -18.80
C LYS A 447 -44.34 19.67 -20.31
N ASP A 448 -44.24 20.77 -21.05
CA ASP A 448 -44.55 20.84 -22.47
C ASP A 448 -43.47 20.19 -23.37
N HIS A 449 -42.37 19.71 -22.78
CA HIS A 449 -41.20 19.19 -23.51
C HIS A 449 -41.00 17.67 -23.39
N GLY A 450 -42.03 16.95 -22.92
CA GLY A 450 -42.06 15.48 -22.90
C GLY A 450 -41.23 14.83 -21.78
N GLU A 451 -41.29 13.50 -21.71
CA GLU A 451 -40.50 12.72 -20.75
C GLU A 451 -39.03 12.64 -21.18
N TRP A 452 -38.13 12.72 -20.19
CA TRP A 452 -36.70 12.66 -20.46
C TRP A 452 -35.93 11.90 -19.39
N THR A 453 -34.83 11.28 -19.80
CA THR A 453 -33.84 10.67 -18.92
C THR A 453 -32.48 11.33 -19.12
N MET A 454 -31.82 11.70 -18.03
CA MET A 454 -30.47 12.26 -18.04
C MET A 454 -29.49 11.29 -17.40
N VAL A 455 -28.43 10.92 -18.12
CA VAL A 455 -27.30 10.18 -17.56
C VAL A 455 -26.22 11.17 -17.12
N ILE A 456 -25.89 11.18 -15.83
CA ILE A 456 -24.81 11.97 -15.24
C ILE A 456 -23.62 11.04 -15.01
N ASP A 457 -22.62 11.09 -15.89
CA ASP A 457 -21.50 10.16 -15.90
C ASP A 457 -20.26 10.73 -15.17
N ASN A 458 -19.58 9.88 -14.38
CA ASN A 458 -18.38 10.21 -13.60
C ASN A 458 -18.55 11.31 -12.53
N ALA A 459 -19.69 11.34 -11.84
CA ALA A 459 -19.94 12.25 -10.72
C ALA A 459 -19.14 11.82 -9.46
N ASP A 460 -17.81 11.92 -9.50
CA ASP A 460 -16.92 11.42 -8.44
C ASP A 460 -16.63 12.45 -7.33
N ASP A 461 -16.69 13.74 -7.67
CA ASP A 461 -16.38 14.85 -6.77
C ASP A 461 -17.56 15.19 -5.85
N LEU A 462 -17.34 15.07 -4.55
CA LEU A 462 -18.34 15.39 -3.55
C LEU A 462 -18.57 16.89 -3.38
N GLU A 463 -17.53 17.72 -3.56
CA GLU A 463 -17.61 19.16 -3.35
C GLU A 463 -18.47 19.83 -4.42
N LEU A 464 -18.37 19.35 -5.66
CA LEU A 464 -19.18 19.79 -6.81
C LEU A 464 -20.69 19.66 -6.59
N PHE A 465 -21.10 18.73 -5.72
CA PHE A 465 -22.51 18.40 -5.42
C PHE A 465 -22.89 18.64 -3.95
N SER A 466 -22.14 19.47 -3.21
CA SER A 466 -22.43 19.80 -1.81
C SER A 466 -22.98 21.22 -1.65
N SER A 467 -24.16 21.37 -1.04
CA SER A 467 -24.70 22.70 -0.71
C SER A 467 -23.94 23.39 0.45
N PRO A 468 -23.72 24.72 0.39
CA PRO A 468 -23.01 25.46 1.43
C PRO A 468 -23.91 25.66 2.66
N GLY A 469 -23.91 24.67 3.54
CA GLY A 469 -24.69 24.67 4.79
C GLY A 469 -23.84 24.43 6.03
N CYS A 470 -22.69 25.11 6.20
CA CYS A 470 -22.08 25.44 7.52
C CYS A 470 -20.69 26.11 7.40
N ALA A 471 -20.59 27.29 6.79
CA ALA A 471 -19.56 28.29 7.12
C ALA A 471 -19.92 29.61 6.43
N LYS A 472 -19.95 30.70 7.19
CA LYS A 472 -20.11 32.06 6.67
C LYS A 472 -18.89 32.41 5.82
N SER A 473 -18.95 32.14 4.52
CA SER A 473 -18.04 32.68 3.52
C SER A 473 -18.86 33.55 2.57
N THR A 474 -18.58 34.85 2.56
CA THR A 474 -19.31 35.89 1.82
C THR A 474 -18.86 35.99 0.35
N ILE A 475 -18.38 34.90 -0.23
CA ILE A 475 -17.99 34.83 -1.64
C ILE A 475 -18.86 33.74 -2.27
N VAL A 476 -19.72 34.12 -3.22
CA VAL A 476 -20.46 33.18 -4.06
C VAL A 476 -19.44 32.40 -4.88
N SER A 477 -19.02 31.24 -4.39
CA SER A 477 -18.17 30.31 -5.13
C SER A 477 -18.99 29.60 -6.19
N ASP A 478 -18.43 29.47 -7.38
CA ASP A 478 -18.97 28.84 -8.58
C ASP A 478 -19.22 27.32 -8.48
N GLY A 479 -19.22 26.76 -7.26
CA GLY A 479 -18.94 25.35 -6.96
C GLY A 479 -20.10 24.45 -6.54
N ASP A 480 -21.35 24.92 -6.50
CA ASP A 480 -22.51 24.04 -6.27
C ASP A 480 -23.25 23.83 -7.59
N ILE A 481 -22.95 22.73 -8.28
CA ILE A 481 -23.63 22.37 -9.52
C ILE A 481 -24.92 21.59 -9.25
N ALA A 482 -25.07 20.99 -8.06
CA ALA A 482 -26.26 20.22 -7.69
C ALA A 482 -27.56 21.04 -7.81
N ARG A 483 -27.51 22.35 -7.55
CA ARG A 483 -28.67 23.26 -7.71
C ARG A 483 -29.19 23.38 -9.14
N TYR A 484 -28.37 23.03 -10.13
CA TYR A 484 -28.74 23.06 -11.55
C TYR A 484 -29.32 21.74 -12.05
N LEU A 485 -29.40 20.70 -11.20
CA LEU A 485 -30.09 19.47 -11.52
C LEU A 485 -31.61 19.73 -11.55
N PRO A 486 -32.31 19.39 -12.65
CA PRO A 486 -33.76 19.61 -12.76
C PRO A 486 -34.56 18.83 -11.71
N GLU A 487 -35.62 19.42 -11.18
CA GLU A 487 -36.54 18.80 -10.21
C GLU A 487 -37.96 18.75 -10.77
N CYS A 488 -38.28 17.67 -11.49
CA CYS A 488 -39.62 17.48 -12.07
C CYS A 488 -40.04 16.00 -12.08
N SER A 489 -41.34 15.72 -12.00
CA SER A 489 -41.86 14.34 -11.92
C SER A 489 -41.78 13.57 -13.25
N HIS A 490 -41.69 14.26 -14.39
CA HIS A 490 -41.59 13.68 -15.74
C HIS A 490 -40.15 13.48 -16.22
N GLY A 491 -39.15 13.82 -15.38
CA GLY A 491 -37.75 13.56 -15.63
C GLY A 491 -37.22 12.36 -14.83
N ALA A 492 -36.19 11.70 -15.34
CA ALA A 492 -35.44 10.66 -14.62
C ALA A 492 -33.94 10.90 -14.72
N MET A 493 -33.18 10.51 -13.70
CA MET A 493 -31.71 10.62 -13.70
C MET A 493 -31.03 9.31 -13.35
N LEU A 494 -30.04 8.93 -14.16
CA LEU A 494 -29.11 7.85 -13.89
C LEU A 494 -27.73 8.43 -13.63
N ILE A 495 -27.19 8.24 -12.44
CA ILE A 495 -25.88 8.75 -12.04
C ILE A 495 -24.86 7.61 -12.02
N THR A 496 -23.67 7.81 -12.58
CA THR A 496 -22.52 6.91 -12.39
C THR A 496 -21.46 7.60 -11.54
N THR A 497 -20.95 6.90 -10.52
CA THR A 497 -19.93 7.45 -9.62
C THR A 497 -19.06 6.36 -9.01
N ARG A 498 -17.83 6.66 -8.68
CA ARG A 498 -16.93 5.81 -7.88
C ARG A 498 -17.17 6.01 -6.39
N ASN A 499 -17.81 7.10 -6.00
CA ASN A 499 -17.96 7.54 -4.63
C ASN A 499 -19.37 7.25 -4.10
N LYS A 500 -19.49 6.29 -3.19
CA LYS A 500 -20.77 5.95 -2.54
C LYS A 500 -21.44 7.15 -1.86
N GLN A 501 -20.67 8.10 -1.32
CA GLN A 501 -21.24 9.28 -0.65
C GLN A 501 -21.97 10.17 -1.65
N VAL A 502 -21.42 10.35 -2.85
CA VAL A 502 -22.10 11.07 -3.95
C VAL A 502 -23.34 10.30 -4.38
N ALA A 503 -23.21 8.98 -4.55
CA ALA A 503 -24.34 8.11 -4.94
C ALA A 503 -25.53 8.24 -3.98
N VAL A 504 -25.27 8.22 -2.67
CA VAL A 504 -26.30 8.36 -1.64
C VAL A 504 -26.92 9.77 -1.66
N ARG A 505 -26.14 10.82 -1.90
CA ARG A 505 -26.62 12.21 -1.90
C ARG A 505 -27.46 12.55 -3.12
N LEU A 506 -27.08 12.05 -4.29
CA LEU A 506 -27.78 12.33 -5.55
C LEU A 506 -28.99 11.43 -5.79
N SER A 507 -29.13 10.34 -5.03
CA SER A 507 -30.33 9.50 -5.06
C SER A 507 -31.40 10.07 -4.11
N THR A 508 -32.65 10.17 -4.57
CA THR A 508 -33.74 10.78 -3.80
C THR A 508 -34.47 9.78 -2.89
N SER A 509 -35.01 8.70 -3.48
CA SER A 509 -35.92 7.78 -2.78
C SER A 509 -35.48 6.31 -2.82
N GLN A 510 -34.50 6.00 -3.67
CA GLN A 510 -34.07 4.63 -3.94
C GLN A 510 -32.62 4.43 -3.50
N LEU A 511 -32.31 3.21 -3.04
CA LEU A 511 -30.97 2.88 -2.59
C LEU A 511 -30.02 2.82 -3.79
N PRO A 512 -28.83 3.45 -3.72
CA PRO A 512 -27.82 3.34 -4.76
C PRO A 512 -27.47 1.88 -5.04
N ILE A 513 -27.32 1.53 -6.30
CA ILE A 513 -26.98 0.18 -6.75
C ILE A 513 -25.46 0.03 -6.77
N GLN A 514 -24.94 -0.90 -5.96
CA GLN A 514 -23.52 -1.22 -5.99
C GLN A 514 -23.22 -2.16 -7.16
N VAL A 515 -22.35 -1.72 -8.07
CA VAL A 515 -21.85 -2.54 -9.17
C VAL A 515 -20.63 -3.33 -8.68
N CYS A 516 -20.83 -4.64 -8.52
CA CYS A 516 -19.79 -5.59 -8.11
C CYS A 516 -18.97 -6.10 -9.30
N ARG A 517 -17.94 -6.90 -9.03
CA ARG A 517 -17.19 -7.67 -10.05
C ARG A 517 -18.11 -8.57 -10.87
N MET A 518 -17.67 -8.90 -12.08
CA MET A 518 -18.41 -9.81 -12.95
C MET A 518 -18.47 -11.20 -12.32
N GLU A 519 -19.55 -11.93 -12.59
CA GLU A 519 -19.60 -13.35 -12.25
C GLU A 519 -18.60 -14.13 -13.13
N GLU A 520 -18.21 -15.32 -12.70
CA GLU A 520 -17.22 -16.13 -13.42
C GLU A 520 -17.66 -16.39 -14.87
N GLU A 521 -18.93 -16.75 -15.07
CA GLU A 521 -19.48 -17.03 -16.39
C GLU A 521 -19.64 -15.78 -17.27
N GLU A 522 -19.86 -14.61 -16.67
CA GLU A 522 -19.85 -13.34 -17.41
C GLU A 522 -18.43 -12.98 -17.85
N SER A 523 -17.44 -13.17 -16.96
CA SER A 523 -16.02 -12.87 -17.21
C SER A 523 -15.47 -13.73 -18.36
N ARG A 524 -15.79 -15.02 -18.33
CA ARG A 524 -15.39 -15.98 -19.35
C ARG A 524 -15.98 -15.64 -20.71
N ARG A 525 -17.28 -15.30 -20.75
CA ARG A 525 -17.96 -14.88 -21.99
C ARG A 525 -17.38 -13.60 -22.56
N LEU A 526 -17.02 -12.62 -21.72
CA LEU A 526 -16.38 -11.37 -22.15
C LEU A 526 -14.99 -11.60 -22.75
N LEU A 527 -14.16 -12.45 -22.14
CA LEU A 527 -12.85 -12.81 -22.71
C LEU A 527 -13.01 -13.57 -24.03
N HIS A 528 -13.94 -14.52 -24.08
CA HIS A 528 -14.20 -15.33 -25.26
C HIS A 528 -14.69 -14.49 -26.44
N SER A 529 -15.62 -13.56 -26.21
CA SER A 529 -16.12 -12.67 -27.28
C SER A 529 -15.01 -11.79 -27.86
N ARG A 530 -14.06 -11.38 -27.01
CA ARG A 530 -12.94 -10.54 -27.42
C ARG A 530 -11.87 -11.30 -28.17
N LEU A 531 -11.44 -12.46 -27.68
CA LEU A 531 -10.28 -13.18 -28.23
C LEU A 531 -10.54 -13.83 -29.61
N ARG A 532 -11.81 -14.08 -29.98
CA ARG A 532 -12.24 -14.59 -31.31
C ARG A 532 -11.53 -15.86 -31.80
N ASP A 533 -11.01 -16.68 -30.88
CA ASP A 533 -10.37 -17.97 -31.18
C ASP A 533 -11.28 -19.12 -30.70
N GLU A 534 -11.57 -20.06 -31.60
CA GLU A 534 -12.48 -21.19 -31.36
C GLU A 534 -11.86 -22.29 -30.46
N HIS A 535 -10.53 -22.27 -30.24
CA HIS A 535 -9.80 -23.35 -29.55
C HIS A 535 -9.32 -22.98 -28.13
N ILE A 536 -9.89 -21.94 -27.52
CA ILE A 536 -9.47 -21.48 -26.19
C ILE A 536 -9.96 -22.44 -25.09
N ASP A 537 -9.02 -22.96 -24.31
CA ASP A 537 -9.33 -23.74 -23.10
C ASP A 537 -10.06 -22.90 -22.05
N SER A 538 -11.26 -23.36 -21.67
CA SER A 538 -12.09 -22.74 -20.63
C SER A 538 -11.38 -22.65 -19.28
N ALA A 539 -10.49 -23.60 -18.96
CA ALA A 539 -9.74 -23.57 -17.69
C ALA A 539 -8.78 -22.37 -17.64
N ASN A 540 -8.09 -22.07 -18.75
CA ASN A 540 -7.19 -20.93 -18.84
C ASN A 540 -7.93 -19.58 -18.72
N LEU A 541 -9.14 -19.47 -19.29
CA LEU A 541 -9.99 -18.28 -19.13
C LEU A 541 -10.44 -18.06 -17.68
N SER A 542 -10.77 -19.13 -16.95
CA SER A 542 -11.08 -19.04 -15.51
C SER A 542 -9.85 -18.59 -14.71
N ILE A 543 -8.64 -19.04 -15.06
CA ILE A 543 -7.40 -18.60 -14.39
C ILE A 543 -7.18 -17.09 -14.63
N ILE A 544 -7.24 -16.62 -15.88
CA ILE A 544 -7.10 -15.17 -16.18
C ILE A 544 -8.16 -14.37 -15.43
N SER A 545 -9.42 -14.82 -15.47
CA SER A 545 -10.54 -14.15 -14.80
C SER A 545 -10.31 -14.03 -13.30
N SER A 546 -9.86 -15.11 -12.66
CA SER A 546 -9.53 -15.14 -11.24
C SER A 546 -8.34 -14.21 -10.91
N ARG A 547 -7.27 -14.24 -11.71
CA ARG A 547 -6.05 -13.42 -11.48
C ARG A 547 -6.29 -11.92 -11.65
N LEU A 548 -7.20 -11.56 -12.55
CA LEU A 548 -7.63 -10.18 -12.79
C LEU A 548 -8.88 -9.82 -11.97
N GLU A 549 -9.21 -10.63 -10.98
CA GLU A 549 -10.30 -10.44 -10.00
C GLU A 549 -11.66 -10.12 -10.63
N HIS A 550 -11.93 -10.68 -11.82
CA HIS A 550 -13.18 -10.51 -12.57
C HIS A 550 -13.54 -9.05 -12.86
N LEU A 551 -12.53 -8.20 -13.06
CA LEU A 551 -12.69 -6.80 -13.42
C LEU A 551 -12.82 -6.64 -14.94
N PRO A 552 -13.99 -6.21 -15.48
CA PRO A 552 -14.22 -6.14 -16.93
C PRO A 552 -13.14 -5.36 -17.67
N LEU A 553 -12.71 -4.22 -17.14
CA LEU A 553 -11.69 -3.41 -17.79
C LEU A 553 -10.33 -4.11 -17.85
N ALA A 554 -9.95 -4.85 -16.80
CA ALA A 554 -8.72 -5.63 -16.79
C ALA A 554 -8.79 -6.82 -17.75
N LEU A 555 -9.97 -7.45 -17.88
CA LEU A 555 -10.20 -8.55 -18.83
C LEU A 555 -10.12 -8.07 -20.28
N ILE A 556 -10.73 -6.93 -20.60
CA ILE A 556 -10.64 -6.34 -21.94
C ILE A 556 -9.21 -5.92 -22.25
N GLN A 557 -8.49 -5.34 -21.29
CA GLN A 557 -7.08 -5.00 -21.43
C GLN A 557 -6.22 -6.24 -21.72
N ALA A 558 -6.45 -7.33 -20.99
CA ALA A 558 -5.77 -8.60 -21.22
C ALA A 558 -6.06 -9.14 -22.63
N ALA A 559 -7.32 -9.14 -23.05
CA ALA A 559 -7.70 -9.61 -24.38
C ALA A 559 -7.08 -8.74 -25.49
N ALA A 560 -7.10 -7.41 -25.33
CA ALA A 560 -6.46 -6.48 -26.26
C ALA A 560 -4.94 -6.74 -26.35
N PHE A 561 -4.27 -6.88 -25.21
CA PHE A 561 -2.83 -7.19 -25.17
C PHE A 561 -2.50 -8.50 -25.87
N ILE A 562 -3.29 -9.55 -25.64
CA ILE A 562 -3.12 -10.86 -26.29
C ILE A 562 -3.23 -10.72 -27.82
N GLN A 563 -4.22 -9.97 -28.30
CA GLN A 563 -4.46 -9.77 -29.73
C GLN A 563 -3.42 -8.87 -30.40
N GLU A 564 -3.15 -7.70 -29.82
CA GLU A 564 -2.18 -6.72 -30.36
C GLU A 564 -0.78 -7.30 -30.47
N ASN A 565 -0.39 -8.16 -29.52
CA ASN A 565 0.93 -8.79 -29.49
C ASN A 565 0.95 -10.18 -30.12
N SER A 566 -0.20 -10.68 -30.60
CA SER A 566 -0.34 -12.01 -31.23
C SER A 566 0.25 -13.16 -30.41
N ILE A 567 0.07 -13.11 -29.08
CA ILE A 567 0.51 -14.18 -28.16
C ILE A 567 -0.65 -15.13 -27.83
N SER A 568 -0.34 -16.31 -27.32
CA SER A 568 -1.35 -17.24 -26.80
C SER A 568 -1.83 -16.87 -25.39
N VAL A 569 -3.01 -17.37 -25.01
CA VAL A 569 -3.54 -17.26 -23.64
C VAL A 569 -2.56 -17.86 -22.61
N SER A 570 -1.90 -18.97 -22.95
CA SER A 570 -0.90 -19.62 -22.09
C SER A 570 0.36 -18.78 -21.92
N GLU A 571 0.85 -18.12 -22.97
CA GLU A 571 1.97 -17.17 -22.86
C GLU A 571 1.61 -15.95 -22.02
N TYR A 572 0.39 -15.44 -22.15
CA TYR A 572 -0.09 -14.36 -21.28
C TYR A 572 -0.16 -14.78 -19.81
N LEU A 573 -0.57 -16.02 -19.52
CA LEU A 573 -0.54 -16.57 -18.16
C LEU A 573 0.90 -16.63 -17.60
N LEU A 574 1.89 -16.97 -18.42
CA LEU A 574 3.30 -16.91 -18.01
C LEU A 574 3.75 -15.48 -17.66
N LEU A 575 3.30 -14.47 -18.42
CA LEU A 575 3.57 -13.07 -18.10
C LEU A 575 2.89 -12.65 -16.78
N LEU A 576 1.66 -13.11 -16.54
CA LEU A 576 0.96 -12.89 -15.27
C LEU A 576 1.64 -13.59 -14.08
N ASP A 577 2.24 -14.76 -14.31
CA ASP A 577 3.00 -15.51 -13.31
C ASP A 577 4.41 -14.94 -13.06
N GLY A 578 4.86 -13.97 -13.88
CA GLY A 578 6.10 -13.19 -13.69
C GLY A 578 6.13 -12.31 -12.42
N GLY A 579 5.08 -12.35 -11.60
CA GLY A 579 4.99 -11.69 -10.30
C GLY A 579 4.27 -10.34 -10.32
N ASP A 580 4.13 -9.74 -9.14
CA ASP A 580 3.33 -8.52 -8.94
C ASP A 580 3.84 -7.33 -9.76
N GLN A 581 5.14 -7.26 -10.07
CA GLN A 581 5.73 -6.18 -10.87
C GLN A 581 5.30 -6.27 -12.35
N SER A 582 5.35 -7.47 -12.94
CA SER A 582 4.87 -7.73 -14.31
C SER A 582 3.39 -7.40 -14.46
N LEU A 583 2.57 -7.85 -13.51
CA LEU A 583 1.13 -7.55 -13.49
C LEU A 583 0.84 -6.05 -13.44
N VAL A 584 1.59 -5.30 -12.64
CA VAL A 584 1.46 -3.85 -12.50
C VAL A 584 1.93 -3.10 -13.76
N GLU A 585 2.92 -3.63 -14.47
CA GLU A 585 3.36 -3.09 -15.76
C GLU A 585 2.28 -3.30 -16.82
N LEU A 586 1.76 -4.53 -16.92
CA LEU A 586 0.66 -4.87 -17.82
C LEU A 586 -0.55 -3.97 -17.60
N LEU A 587 -0.99 -3.77 -16.34
CA LEU A 587 -2.16 -2.94 -15.99
C LEU A 587 -1.97 -1.44 -16.23
N SER A 588 -0.74 -0.97 -16.43
CA SER A 588 -0.45 0.44 -16.74
C SER A 588 -0.40 0.76 -18.23
N ASN A 589 -0.44 -0.25 -19.11
CA ASN A 589 -0.43 -0.02 -20.55
C ASN A 589 -1.79 0.49 -21.04
N GLU A 590 -1.77 1.50 -21.92
CA GLU A 590 -2.97 1.98 -22.58
C GLU A 590 -3.43 1.02 -23.68
N PHE A 591 -4.73 0.98 -23.94
CA PHE A 591 -5.38 0.15 -24.96
C PHE A 591 -6.67 0.82 -25.44
N GLU A 592 -7.21 0.43 -26.59
CA GLU A 592 -8.44 1.01 -27.12
C GLU A 592 -9.71 0.36 -26.51
N THR A 593 -10.70 1.19 -26.15
CA THR A 593 -12.00 0.72 -25.63
C THR A 593 -13.16 1.52 -26.20
N VAL A 594 -14.21 0.84 -26.65
CA VAL A 594 -15.45 1.44 -27.18
C VAL A 594 -16.30 2.05 -26.05
N GLY A 595 -16.91 3.21 -26.30
CA GLY A 595 -17.88 3.83 -25.39
C GLY A 595 -17.25 4.44 -24.13
N ARG A 596 -16.08 5.04 -24.27
CA ARG A 596 -15.34 5.68 -23.18
C ARG A 596 -14.86 7.06 -23.59
N ASP A 597 -14.91 8.00 -22.65
CA ASP A 597 -14.43 9.37 -22.84
C ASP A 597 -12.95 9.38 -23.25
N SER A 598 -12.61 10.15 -24.28
CA SER A 598 -11.25 10.21 -24.85
C SER A 598 -10.22 10.76 -23.87
N GLU A 599 -10.65 11.51 -22.86
CA GLU A 599 -9.79 12.09 -21.83
C GLU A 599 -9.71 11.26 -20.54
N THR A 600 -10.49 10.17 -20.43
CA THR A 600 -10.34 9.25 -19.29
C THR A 600 -9.22 8.24 -19.58
N PRO A 601 -8.24 8.07 -18.68
CA PRO A 601 -7.15 7.10 -18.86
C PRO A 601 -7.68 5.70 -19.12
N ARG A 602 -7.15 5.05 -20.17
CA ARG A 602 -7.66 3.75 -20.64
C ARG A 602 -7.11 2.59 -19.82
N ALA A 603 -5.86 2.71 -19.36
CA ALA A 603 -5.19 1.74 -18.48
C ALA A 603 -5.89 1.60 -17.11
N VAL A 604 -6.09 0.37 -16.64
CA VAL A 604 -6.73 0.07 -15.35
C VAL A 604 -6.01 0.79 -14.19
N ALA A 605 -4.68 0.76 -14.17
CA ALA A 605 -3.91 1.37 -13.09
C ALA A 605 -4.14 2.89 -12.99
N GLU A 606 -4.18 3.59 -14.12
CA GLU A 606 -4.41 5.04 -14.17
C GLU A 606 -5.84 5.39 -13.72
N THR A 607 -6.82 4.51 -13.97
CA THR A 607 -8.17 4.74 -13.42
C THR A 607 -8.17 4.77 -11.90
N TRP A 608 -7.44 3.89 -11.23
CA TRP A 608 -7.39 3.89 -9.77
C TRP A 608 -6.52 5.01 -9.23
N MET A 609 -5.49 5.44 -9.98
CA MET A 609 -4.70 6.62 -9.63
C MET A 609 -5.56 7.89 -9.56
N LEU A 610 -6.52 8.08 -10.48
CA LEU A 610 -7.49 9.18 -10.37
C LEU A 610 -8.31 9.11 -9.08
N SER A 611 -8.75 7.91 -8.69
CA SER A 611 -9.46 7.74 -7.42
C SER A 611 -8.58 8.04 -6.21
N PHE A 612 -7.28 7.72 -6.25
CA PHE A 612 -6.35 8.09 -5.18
C PHE A 612 -6.11 9.59 -5.09
N GLN A 613 -5.98 10.27 -6.23
CA GLN A 613 -5.86 11.74 -6.29
C GLN A 613 -7.10 12.40 -5.70
N GLN A 614 -8.30 11.92 -6.05
CA GLN A 614 -9.54 12.45 -5.47
C GLN A 614 -9.62 12.23 -3.97
N ILE A 615 -9.20 11.06 -3.47
CA ILE A 615 -9.12 10.80 -2.03
C ILE A 615 -8.10 11.73 -1.36
N GLN A 616 -6.96 11.99 -2.00
CA GLN A 616 -5.94 12.88 -1.47
C GLN A 616 -6.43 14.33 -1.36
N LEU A 617 -7.20 14.81 -2.35
CA LEU A 617 -7.84 16.12 -2.32
C LEU A 617 -8.93 16.20 -1.24
N GLN A 618 -9.84 15.22 -1.22
CA GLN A 618 -10.98 15.21 -0.29
C GLN A 618 -10.55 14.96 1.17
N ASN A 619 -9.61 14.05 1.39
CA ASN A 619 -9.13 13.66 2.72
C ASN A 619 -7.68 13.14 2.67
N PRO A 620 -6.67 14.01 2.88
CA PRO A 620 -5.26 13.62 2.88
C PRO A 620 -4.93 12.48 3.86
N PHE A 621 -5.63 12.43 5.00
CA PHE A 621 -5.42 11.35 5.98
C PHE A 621 -5.92 10.00 5.47
N ALA A 622 -7.06 9.95 4.76
CA ALA A 622 -7.53 8.72 4.11
C ALA A 622 -6.51 8.19 3.10
N SER A 623 -5.89 9.08 2.31
CA SER A 623 -4.81 8.71 1.37
C SER A 623 -3.58 8.12 2.09
N GLU A 624 -3.19 8.68 3.24
CA GLU A 624 -2.11 8.11 4.07
C GLU A 624 -2.47 6.72 4.60
N LEU A 625 -3.71 6.53 5.08
CA LEU A 625 -4.17 5.23 5.56
C LEU A 625 -4.14 4.17 4.45
N LEU A 626 -4.64 4.49 3.25
CA LEU A 626 -4.57 3.61 2.09
C LEU A 626 -3.12 3.26 1.72
N SER A 627 -2.23 4.25 1.78
CA SER A 627 -0.81 4.08 1.51
C SER A 627 -0.15 3.10 2.50
N LEU A 628 -0.50 3.15 3.78
CA LEU A 628 -0.02 2.21 4.80
C LEU A 628 -0.59 0.80 4.62
N MET A 629 -1.92 0.70 4.43
CA MET A 629 -2.61 -0.57 4.18
C MET A 629 -2.01 -1.31 2.99
N SER A 630 -1.50 -0.56 2.01
CA SER A 630 -0.83 -1.16 0.86
C SER A 630 0.40 -1.99 1.26
N PHE A 631 1.05 -1.76 2.40
CA PHE A 631 2.25 -2.49 2.83
C PHE A 631 2.02 -3.57 3.90
N TRP A 632 0.78 -3.76 4.34
CA TRP A 632 0.39 -4.85 5.22
C TRP A 632 -0.18 -6.05 4.44
N ASP A 633 -0.50 -7.14 5.14
CA ASP A 633 -1.36 -8.17 4.55
C ASP A 633 -2.68 -7.54 4.09
N ARG A 634 -3.16 -7.98 2.92
CA ARG A 634 -4.32 -7.38 2.26
C ARG A 634 -5.65 -7.69 2.93
N GLN A 635 -5.69 -8.73 3.77
CA GLN A 635 -6.90 -9.20 4.43
C GLN A 635 -6.83 -8.94 5.93
N ALA A 636 -8.01 -8.76 6.54
CA ALA A 636 -8.20 -8.64 7.97
C ALA A 636 -7.33 -7.55 8.64
N ILE A 637 -7.10 -6.43 7.94
CA ILE A 637 -6.31 -5.30 8.46
C ILE A 637 -7.01 -4.72 9.69
N PRO A 638 -6.35 -4.74 10.87
CA PRO A 638 -6.93 -4.23 12.10
C PRO A 638 -7.08 -2.71 12.05
N GLU A 639 -8.24 -2.21 12.47
CA GLU A 639 -8.49 -0.77 12.59
C GLU A 639 -7.57 -0.13 13.63
N GLU A 640 -7.15 -0.92 14.63
CA GLU A 640 -6.20 -0.54 15.67
C GLU A 640 -4.83 -0.14 15.09
N PHE A 641 -4.38 -0.75 13.99
CA PHE A 641 -3.13 -0.32 13.32
C PHE A 641 -3.26 1.09 12.74
N LEU A 642 -4.40 1.37 12.12
CA LEU A 642 -4.69 2.68 11.52
C LEU A 642 -4.87 3.75 12.59
N SER A 643 -5.58 3.43 13.69
CA SER A 643 -5.76 4.34 14.83
C SER A 643 -4.42 4.65 15.49
N ASN A 644 -3.60 3.63 15.75
CA ASN A 644 -2.27 3.81 16.35
C ASN A 644 -1.36 4.71 15.49
N TYR A 645 -1.31 4.49 14.17
CA TYR A 645 -0.55 5.36 13.28
C TYR A 645 -1.06 6.81 13.33
N GLY A 646 -2.38 7.00 13.28
CA GLY A 646 -2.99 8.32 13.27
C GLY A 646 -2.76 9.08 14.58
N GLU A 647 -2.86 8.42 15.73
CA GLU A 647 -2.59 8.99 17.06
C GLU A 647 -1.11 9.33 17.23
N ARG A 648 -0.21 8.39 16.89
CA ARG A 648 1.25 8.59 16.99
C ARG A 648 1.74 9.79 16.17
N ASN A 649 1.11 10.03 15.02
CA ASN A 649 1.47 11.11 14.10
C ASN A 649 0.53 12.32 14.19
N SER A 650 -0.33 12.39 15.22
CA SER A 650 -1.28 13.49 15.45
C SER A 650 -2.12 13.87 14.21
N ARG A 651 -2.53 12.86 13.44
CA ARG A 651 -3.23 13.02 12.14
C ARG A 651 -4.72 13.31 12.28
N PHE A 652 -5.30 13.00 13.43
CA PHE A 652 -6.68 13.34 13.77
C PHE A 652 -6.77 13.73 15.25
N LYS A 653 -7.75 14.57 15.58
CA LYS A 653 -8.05 15.01 16.95
C LYS A 653 -9.20 14.25 17.57
N THR A 654 -10.14 13.80 16.75
CA THR A 654 -11.37 13.13 17.21
C THR A 654 -11.60 11.81 16.49
N ARG A 655 -12.23 10.85 17.18
CA ARG A 655 -12.62 9.56 16.58
C ARG A 655 -13.53 9.73 15.35
N ILE A 656 -14.29 10.81 15.29
CA ILE A 656 -15.16 11.15 14.13
C ILE A 656 -14.33 11.41 12.87
N GLU A 657 -13.22 12.13 12.97
CA GLU A 657 -12.31 12.38 11.84
C GLU A 657 -11.70 11.09 11.30
N PHE A 658 -11.31 10.18 12.20
CA PHE A 658 -10.82 8.86 11.84
C PHE A 658 -11.89 8.02 11.12
N ILE A 659 -13.11 7.94 11.66
CA ILE A 659 -14.22 7.21 11.03
C ILE A 659 -14.56 7.82 9.66
N LYS A 660 -14.51 9.15 9.51
CA LYS A 660 -14.70 9.82 8.23
C LYS A 660 -13.62 9.42 7.21
N ALA A 661 -12.35 9.34 7.61
CA ALA A 661 -11.27 8.91 6.73
C ALA A 661 -11.46 7.46 6.23
N ILE A 662 -11.78 6.52 7.13
CA ILE A 662 -12.14 5.14 6.74
C ILE A 662 -13.39 5.12 5.85
N GLY A 663 -14.38 5.96 6.16
CA GLY A 663 -15.60 6.12 5.39
C GLY A 663 -15.34 6.57 3.95
N VAL A 664 -14.37 7.46 3.72
CA VAL A 664 -13.93 7.86 2.37
C VAL A 664 -13.34 6.66 1.62
N LEU A 665 -12.45 5.88 2.23
CA LEU A 665 -11.86 4.70 1.58
C LEU A 665 -12.91 3.64 1.20
N LYS A 666 -13.89 3.41 2.09
CA LYS A 666 -15.04 2.54 1.82
C LYS A 666 -15.94 3.10 0.72
N ALA A 667 -16.10 4.43 0.66
CA ALA A 667 -16.93 5.07 -0.33
C ALA A 667 -16.40 4.91 -1.75
N PHE A 668 -15.08 4.97 -1.93
CA PHE A 668 -14.42 4.70 -3.23
C PHE A 668 -14.33 3.20 -3.59
N SER A 669 -14.85 2.31 -2.73
CA SER A 669 -14.81 0.85 -2.91
C SER A 669 -13.39 0.27 -3.07
N LEU A 670 -12.35 0.98 -2.60
CA LEU A 670 -10.96 0.52 -2.59
C LEU A 670 -10.67 -0.41 -1.42
N VAL A 671 -11.43 -0.20 -0.34
CA VAL A 671 -11.37 -0.97 0.90
C VAL A 671 -12.76 -1.46 1.22
N SER A 672 -12.88 -2.74 1.56
CA SER A 672 -14.08 -3.30 2.19
C SER A 672 -13.86 -3.43 3.69
N GLY A 673 -14.94 -3.44 4.47
CA GLY A 673 -14.85 -3.71 5.89
C GLY A 673 -16.00 -4.61 6.34
N GLU A 674 -15.68 -5.59 7.17
CA GLU A 674 -16.69 -6.39 7.87
C GLU A 674 -17.27 -5.61 9.06
N LYS A 675 -18.40 -6.10 9.60
CA LYS A 675 -18.97 -5.55 10.85
C LYS A 675 -18.02 -5.69 12.05
N SER A 676 -16.99 -6.53 11.95
CA SER A 676 -15.98 -6.85 12.97
C SER A 676 -14.93 -5.75 13.18
N GLY A 677 -14.88 -4.71 12.34
CA GLY A 677 -13.89 -3.63 12.42
C GLY A 677 -12.67 -3.83 11.52
N ASN A 678 -12.44 -5.05 11.04
CA ASN A 678 -11.34 -5.33 10.11
C ASN A 678 -11.63 -4.81 8.70
N LEU A 679 -10.55 -4.46 7.99
CA LEU A 679 -10.59 -3.93 6.63
C LEU A 679 -9.83 -4.84 5.66
N ASP A 680 -10.31 -4.92 4.43
CA ASP A 680 -9.61 -5.62 3.35
C ASP A 680 -9.31 -4.64 2.21
N ILE A 681 -8.12 -4.76 1.63
CA ILE A 681 -7.75 -4.08 0.39
C ILE A 681 -7.75 -5.10 -0.75
N HIS A 682 -8.34 -4.71 -1.88
CA HIS A 682 -8.32 -5.52 -3.09
C HIS A 682 -6.86 -5.70 -3.57
N ARG A 683 -6.47 -6.91 -4.02
CA ARG A 683 -5.04 -7.20 -4.32
C ARG A 683 -4.52 -6.28 -5.42
N LEU A 684 -5.24 -6.14 -6.54
CA LEU A 684 -4.80 -5.23 -7.60
C LEU A 684 -4.70 -3.76 -7.15
N VAL A 685 -5.63 -3.30 -6.30
CA VAL A 685 -5.57 -1.94 -5.72
C VAL A 685 -4.31 -1.78 -4.88
N GLN A 686 -4.00 -2.74 -4.01
CA GLN A 686 -2.78 -2.74 -3.20
C GLN A 686 -1.52 -2.61 -4.07
N LEU A 687 -1.44 -3.35 -5.18
CA LEU A 687 -0.28 -3.33 -6.07
C LEU A 687 -0.12 -2.01 -6.80
N VAL A 688 -1.21 -1.46 -7.34
CA VAL A 688 -1.20 -0.16 -8.03
C VAL A 688 -0.88 0.97 -7.05
N THR A 689 -1.39 0.93 -5.81
CA THR A 689 -1.01 1.90 -4.77
C THR A 689 0.49 1.88 -4.50
N ARG A 690 1.11 0.69 -4.40
CA ARG A 690 2.57 0.58 -4.20
C ARG A 690 3.35 1.18 -5.38
N LYS A 691 2.93 0.90 -6.62
CA LYS A 691 3.57 1.47 -7.84
C LYS A 691 3.52 3.00 -7.82
N TRP A 692 2.34 3.53 -7.52
CA TRP A 692 2.12 4.97 -7.43
C TRP A 692 3.03 5.61 -6.37
N LEU A 693 3.11 5.03 -5.16
CA LEU A 693 3.99 5.51 -4.11
C LEU A 693 5.48 5.46 -4.49
N THR A 694 5.89 4.51 -5.33
CA THR A 694 7.25 4.44 -5.87
C THR A 694 7.49 5.55 -6.90
N LYS A 695 6.52 5.82 -7.77
CA LYS A 695 6.59 6.93 -8.75
C LYS A 695 6.68 8.30 -8.07
N GLU A 696 5.97 8.49 -6.95
CA GLU A 696 5.97 9.71 -6.14
C GLU A 696 7.16 9.82 -5.15
N ASP A 697 8.08 8.85 -5.14
CA ASP A 697 9.20 8.76 -4.17
C ASP A 697 8.77 8.80 -2.69
N THR A 698 7.56 8.34 -2.37
CA THR A 698 7.03 8.29 -1.00
C THR A 698 6.94 6.88 -0.42
N ALA A 699 7.15 5.83 -1.23
CA ALA A 699 7.09 4.43 -0.80
C ALA A 699 7.99 4.12 0.40
N SER A 700 9.23 4.63 0.40
CA SER A 700 10.19 4.42 1.50
C SER A 700 9.68 4.91 2.86
N ARG A 701 8.90 6.01 2.87
CA ARG A 701 8.26 6.55 4.07
C ARG A 701 7.21 5.59 4.61
N TYR A 702 6.30 5.16 3.75
CA TYR A 702 5.17 4.32 4.18
C TYR A 702 5.58 2.89 4.52
N LYS A 703 6.57 2.30 3.83
CA LYS A 703 7.15 1.01 4.24
C LYS A 703 7.72 1.07 5.67
N ARG A 704 8.43 2.15 5.99
CA ARG A 704 8.98 2.39 7.34
C ARG A 704 7.86 2.49 8.38
N GLU A 705 6.87 3.34 8.13
CA GLU A 705 5.75 3.54 9.06
C GLU A 705 4.93 2.25 9.25
N ALA A 706 4.69 1.49 8.19
CA ALA A 706 4.02 0.19 8.24
C ALA A 706 4.74 -0.81 9.17
N LEU A 707 6.07 -0.93 9.05
CA LEU A 707 6.89 -1.77 9.93
C LEU A 707 6.84 -1.29 11.39
N LEU A 708 6.94 0.03 11.62
CA LEU A 708 6.92 0.59 12.97
C LEU A 708 5.58 0.34 13.66
N THR A 709 4.46 0.56 12.97
CA THR A 709 3.12 0.31 13.51
C THR A 709 2.94 -1.16 13.89
N VAL A 710 3.28 -2.10 12.99
CA VAL A 710 3.15 -3.54 13.32
C VAL A 710 4.09 -3.92 14.47
N SER A 711 5.33 -3.43 14.48
CA SER A 711 6.28 -3.72 15.56
C SER A 711 5.84 -3.20 16.93
N GLU A 712 5.17 -2.05 17.00
CA GLU A 712 4.68 -1.47 18.26
C GLU A 712 3.43 -2.19 18.77
N MET A 713 2.58 -2.64 17.84
CA MET A 713 1.29 -3.26 18.15
C MET A 713 1.35 -4.77 18.34
N TYR A 714 2.37 -5.46 17.82
CA TYR A 714 2.50 -6.91 17.91
C TYR A 714 2.98 -7.33 19.31
N PRO A 715 2.12 -7.94 20.16
CA PRO A 715 2.50 -8.31 21.51
C PRO A 715 3.43 -9.53 21.53
N PHE A 716 4.19 -9.69 22.62
CA PHE A 716 4.94 -10.92 22.82
C PHE A 716 3.97 -12.11 22.97
N GLY A 717 4.24 -13.21 22.26
CA GLY A 717 3.38 -14.40 22.27
C GLY A 717 3.28 -15.05 23.65
N ARG A 718 2.06 -15.07 24.18
CA ARG A 718 1.66 -15.71 25.43
C ARG A 718 0.22 -16.22 25.29
N PHE A 719 -0.25 -16.99 26.27
CA PHE A 719 -1.61 -17.50 26.27
C PHE A 719 -2.67 -16.39 26.14
N GLU A 720 -2.49 -15.27 26.84
CA GLU A 720 -3.44 -14.14 26.84
C GLU A 720 -3.43 -13.37 25.52
N THR A 721 -2.28 -13.34 24.83
CA THR A 721 -2.08 -12.56 23.60
C THR A 721 -2.18 -13.39 22.34
N ARG A 722 -2.44 -14.71 22.44
CA ARG A 722 -2.43 -15.65 21.32
C ARG A 722 -3.37 -15.26 20.18
N ALA A 723 -4.57 -14.78 20.50
CA ALA A 723 -5.56 -14.40 19.50
C ALA A 723 -5.09 -13.19 18.68
N ILE A 724 -4.49 -12.20 19.36
CA ILE A 724 -3.91 -11.01 18.74
C ILE A 724 -2.69 -11.40 17.89
N CYS A 725 -1.79 -12.23 18.43
CA CYS A 725 -0.61 -12.70 17.71
C CYS A 725 -1.01 -13.45 16.43
N SER A 726 -1.97 -14.37 16.53
CA SER A 726 -2.49 -15.11 15.37
C SER A 726 -3.10 -14.18 14.32
N ALA A 727 -3.89 -13.19 14.74
CA ALA A 727 -4.49 -12.21 13.84
C ALA A 727 -3.43 -11.32 13.17
N TYR A 728 -2.36 -10.95 13.88
CA TYR A 728 -1.34 -10.02 13.40
C TYR A 728 -0.20 -10.70 12.65
N LEU A 729 -0.07 -12.04 12.73
CA LEU A 729 1.00 -12.81 12.11
C LEU A 729 1.12 -12.57 10.58
N PRO A 730 0.04 -12.54 9.78
CA PRO A 730 0.13 -12.24 8.35
C PRO A 730 0.74 -10.85 8.09
N HIS A 731 0.32 -9.83 8.85
CA HIS A 731 0.85 -8.48 8.69
C HIS A 731 2.33 -8.39 9.13
N GLY A 732 2.71 -9.09 10.19
CA GLY A 732 4.11 -9.23 10.62
C GLY A 732 4.99 -9.82 9.52
N ASN A 733 4.54 -10.90 8.88
CA ASN A 733 5.23 -11.51 7.74
C ASN A 733 5.30 -10.57 6.53
N ALA A 734 4.25 -9.80 6.25
CA ALA A 734 4.23 -8.84 5.14
C ALA A 734 5.28 -7.75 5.33
N VAL A 735 5.35 -7.12 6.50
CA VAL A 735 6.29 -6.00 6.74
C VAL A 735 7.75 -6.45 6.83
N LEU A 736 8.03 -7.69 7.26
CA LEU A 736 9.39 -8.22 7.33
C LEU A 736 10.01 -8.50 5.96
N ARG A 737 9.18 -8.70 4.92
CA ARG A 737 9.60 -8.85 3.52
C ARG A 737 9.89 -7.53 2.81
N LEU A 738 9.52 -6.39 3.42
CA LEU A 738 9.74 -5.08 2.82
C LEU A 738 11.23 -4.72 2.87
N ASP A 739 11.73 -4.24 1.74
CA ASP A 739 13.02 -3.54 1.70
C ASP A 739 12.85 -2.12 2.22
N VAL A 740 13.39 -1.87 3.43
CA VAL A 740 13.33 -0.60 4.15
C VAL A 740 14.74 -0.15 4.44
N SER A 741 15.04 1.13 4.13
CA SER A 741 16.35 1.71 4.38
C SER A 741 16.79 1.51 5.84
N ALA A 742 17.98 0.95 6.01
CA ALA A 742 18.53 0.62 7.31
C ALA A 742 18.73 1.90 8.12
N SER A 743 18.02 1.99 9.24
CA SER A 743 18.24 3.00 10.27
C SER A 743 18.17 2.31 11.62
N VAL A 744 18.86 2.87 12.62
CA VAL A 744 18.87 2.33 13.98
C VAL A 744 17.45 2.13 14.52
N LYS A 745 16.51 3.04 14.22
CA LYS A 745 15.10 2.91 14.64
C LYS A 745 14.41 1.72 13.95
N VAL A 746 14.58 1.59 12.64
CA VAL A 746 13.99 0.51 11.82
C VAL A 746 14.54 -0.85 12.23
N GLU A 747 15.85 -0.98 12.41
CA GLU A 747 16.46 -2.24 12.82
C GLU A 747 16.02 -2.65 14.23
N LYS A 748 15.90 -1.70 15.17
CA LYS A 748 15.33 -1.98 16.50
C LYS A 748 13.90 -2.49 16.42
N ALA A 749 13.04 -1.85 15.62
CA ALA A 749 11.66 -2.27 15.42
C ALA A 749 11.59 -3.66 14.78
N LYS A 750 12.36 -3.90 13.70
CA LYS A 750 12.45 -5.20 13.04
C LYS A 750 12.84 -6.31 14.03
N ALA A 751 13.85 -6.07 14.87
CA ALA A 751 14.29 -7.04 15.87
C ALA A 751 13.25 -7.28 16.98
N THR A 752 12.49 -6.25 17.37
CA THR A 752 11.40 -6.39 18.33
C THR A 752 10.25 -7.21 17.76
N LEU A 753 9.82 -6.93 16.53
CA LEU A 753 8.79 -7.70 15.86
C LEU A 753 9.17 -9.17 15.71
N LEU A 754 10.39 -9.45 15.22
CA LEU A 754 10.93 -10.81 15.11
C LEU A 754 10.93 -11.53 16.46
N HIS A 755 11.36 -10.85 17.53
CA HIS A 755 11.38 -11.43 18.88
C HIS A 755 9.97 -11.76 19.40
N CYS A 756 8.98 -10.90 19.17
CA CYS A 756 7.59 -11.12 19.58
C CYS A 756 6.92 -12.24 18.77
N MET A 757 7.09 -12.25 17.45
CA MET A 757 6.60 -13.31 16.56
C MET A 757 7.23 -14.66 16.90
N ALA A 758 8.53 -14.69 17.21
CA ALA A 758 9.18 -15.91 17.65
C ALA A 758 8.61 -16.43 18.97
N GLY A 759 8.28 -15.54 19.92
CA GLY A 759 7.59 -15.94 21.15
C GLY A 759 6.24 -16.60 20.89
N TYR A 760 5.48 -16.11 19.91
CA TYR A 760 4.20 -16.74 19.52
C TYR A 760 4.41 -18.11 18.87
N LEU A 761 5.38 -18.25 17.96
CA LEU A 761 5.68 -19.53 17.32
C LEU A 761 6.20 -20.57 18.32
N ASP A 762 7.00 -20.14 19.31
CA ASP A 762 7.50 -20.98 20.39
C ASP A 762 6.34 -21.48 21.27
N PHE A 763 5.39 -20.60 21.60
CA PHE A 763 4.14 -20.97 22.30
C PHE A 763 3.31 -21.98 21.51
N GLU A 764 3.16 -21.81 20.20
CA GLU A 764 2.43 -22.76 19.33
C GLU A 764 3.19 -24.08 19.08
N GLY A 765 4.38 -24.26 19.64
CA GLY A 765 5.21 -25.46 19.44
C GLY A 765 5.97 -25.51 18.11
N ARG A 766 5.99 -24.42 17.35
CA ARG A 766 6.69 -24.29 16.05
C ARG A 766 8.14 -23.84 16.24
N TRP A 767 8.90 -24.60 17.03
CA TRP A 767 10.22 -24.22 17.52
C TRP A 767 11.27 -23.97 16.43
N SER A 768 11.23 -24.70 15.32
CA SER A 768 12.17 -24.47 14.20
C SER A 768 11.99 -23.07 13.59
N ASN A 769 10.75 -22.66 13.35
CA ASN A 769 10.46 -21.33 12.81
C ASN A 769 10.75 -20.24 13.85
N ALA A 770 10.54 -20.54 15.14
CA ALA A 770 10.88 -19.63 16.22
C ALA A 770 12.41 -19.40 16.30
N GLU A 771 13.23 -20.44 16.16
CA GLU A 771 14.68 -20.37 16.13
C GLU A 771 15.17 -19.40 15.04
N ASP A 772 14.70 -19.56 13.81
CA ASP A 772 15.09 -18.70 12.68
C ASP A 772 14.84 -17.22 12.98
N LEU A 773 13.65 -16.89 13.51
CA LEU A 773 13.30 -15.52 13.86
C LEU A 773 14.10 -15.02 15.07
N ARG A 774 14.36 -15.86 16.08
CA ARG A 774 15.17 -15.51 17.26
C ARG A 774 16.62 -15.23 16.88
N MET A 775 17.21 -16.03 16.01
CA MET A 775 18.56 -15.85 15.48
C MET A 775 18.68 -14.50 14.77
N GLN A 776 17.77 -14.21 13.84
CA GLN A 776 17.74 -12.91 13.15
C GLN A 776 17.55 -11.74 14.12
N ALA A 777 16.63 -11.84 15.08
CA ALA A 777 16.41 -10.81 16.10
C ALA A 777 17.67 -10.58 16.97
N GLY A 778 18.34 -11.66 17.36
CA GLY A 778 19.55 -11.66 18.16
C GLY A 778 20.72 -10.99 17.43
N GLU A 779 20.93 -11.32 16.15
CA GLU A 779 21.98 -10.73 15.32
C GLU A 779 21.77 -9.23 15.12
N ILE A 780 20.54 -8.79 14.84
CA ILE A 780 20.21 -7.37 14.69
C ILE A 780 20.44 -6.63 16.02
N ARG A 781 19.93 -7.16 17.14
CA ARG A 781 20.14 -6.53 18.47
C ARG A 781 21.61 -6.48 18.86
N LYS A 782 22.38 -7.53 18.56
CA LYS A 782 23.83 -7.57 18.81
C LYS A 782 24.58 -6.51 18.02
N ARG A 783 24.18 -6.26 16.76
CA ARG A 783 24.76 -5.23 15.88
C ARG A 783 24.40 -3.82 16.33
N VAL A 784 23.13 -3.58 16.67
CA VAL A 784 22.59 -2.22 16.90
C VAL A 784 22.67 -1.77 18.37
N LEU A 785 22.48 -2.69 19.31
CA LEU A 785 22.45 -2.42 20.74
C LEU A 785 23.72 -2.89 21.46
N GLY A 786 24.48 -3.80 20.85
CA GLY A 786 25.63 -4.46 21.46
C GLY A 786 25.29 -5.79 22.14
N LYS A 787 26.33 -6.58 22.43
CA LYS A 787 26.22 -7.92 23.04
C LYS A 787 25.64 -7.89 24.46
N GLU A 788 25.89 -6.82 25.21
CA GLU A 788 25.58 -6.72 26.63
C GLU A 788 24.23 -6.05 26.92
N HIS A 789 23.53 -5.56 25.89
CA HIS A 789 22.27 -4.86 26.06
C HIS A 789 21.17 -5.82 26.59
N PRO A 790 20.31 -5.40 27.54
CA PRO A 790 19.28 -6.26 28.13
C PRO A 790 18.40 -6.99 27.10
N ASN A 791 17.97 -6.31 26.04
CA ASN A 791 17.18 -6.91 24.96
C ASN A 791 17.95 -7.95 24.12
N THR A 792 19.28 -7.79 23.96
CA THR A 792 20.13 -8.78 23.30
C THR A 792 20.21 -10.04 24.15
N LEU A 793 20.46 -9.86 25.46
CA LEU A 793 20.49 -10.95 26.44
C LEU A 793 19.15 -11.68 26.53
N SER A 794 18.02 -10.96 26.51
CA SER A 794 16.68 -11.55 26.48
C SER A 794 16.42 -12.38 25.21
N SER A 795 16.87 -11.93 24.03
CA SER A 795 16.79 -12.73 22.81
C SER A 795 17.62 -14.01 22.90
N MET A 796 18.85 -13.93 23.41
CA MET A 796 19.73 -15.10 23.56
C MET A 796 19.19 -16.08 24.62
N HIS A 797 18.63 -15.56 25.71
CA HIS A 797 17.97 -16.38 26.74
C HIS A 797 16.82 -17.20 26.15
N ASN A 798 15.94 -16.56 25.39
CA ASN A 798 14.82 -17.27 24.80
C ASN A 798 15.25 -18.21 23.65
N LEU A 799 16.39 -17.94 22.99
CA LEU A 799 16.97 -18.88 22.02
C LEU A 799 17.48 -20.15 22.73
N ALA A 800 18.12 -20.02 23.90
CA ALA A 800 18.50 -21.18 24.70
C ALA A 800 17.29 -22.00 25.13
N LEU A 801 16.17 -21.36 25.47
CA LEU A 801 14.90 -22.04 25.74
C LEU A 801 14.36 -22.79 24.51
N THR A 802 14.47 -22.20 23.30
CA THR A 802 14.07 -22.89 22.07
C THR A 802 14.95 -24.12 21.79
N TYR A 803 16.27 -24.06 22.03
CA TYR A 803 17.13 -25.25 21.97
C TYR A 803 16.74 -26.32 22.99
N LEU A 804 16.39 -25.91 24.22
CA LEU A 804 15.87 -26.81 25.25
C LEU A 804 14.61 -27.54 24.76
N ASN A 805 13.64 -26.80 24.21
CA ASN A 805 12.37 -27.33 23.69
C ASN A 805 12.58 -28.29 22.50
N GLN A 806 13.62 -28.06 21.68
CA GLN A 806 13.98 -28.94 20.57
C GLN A 806 14.75 -30.21 21.01
N GLY A 807 15.16 -30.32 22.28
CA GLY A 807 15.99 -31.43 22.78
C GLY A 807 17.50 -31.22 22.59
N ARG A 808 17.93 -30.03 22.16
CA ARG A 808 19.34 -29.66 21.91
C ARG A 808 20.02 -29.14 23.19
N TRP A 809 20.09 -29.98 24.21
CA TRP A 809 20.45 -29.54 25.57
C TRP A 809 21.90 -29.05 25.73
N LYS A 810 22.84 -29.56 24.93
CA LYS A 810 24.24 -29.08 24.96
C LYS A 810 24.34 -27.63 24.49
N GLU A 811 23.70 -27.31 23.36
CA GLU A 811 23.67 -25.96 22.82
C GLU A 811 22.87 -25.00 23.73
N ALA A 812 21.81 -25.50 24.36
CA ALA A 812 21.06 -24.76 25.37
C ALA A 812 21.93 -24.41 26.59
N GLU A 813 22.75 -25.34 27.09
CA GLU A 813 23.69 -25.13 28.20
C GLU A 813 24.77 -24.12 27.84
N GLU A 814 25.47 -24.33 26.71
CA GLU A 814 26.56 -23.46 26.27
C GLU A 814 26.10 -22.00 26.13
N LEU A 815 24.94 -21.78 25.51
CA LEU A 815 24.37 -20.45 25.37
C LEU A 815 23.84 -19.91 26.70
N GLY A 816 23.16 -20.75 27.49
CA GLY A 816 22.57 -20.38 28.78
C GLY A 816 23.61 -19.89 29.79
N VAL A 817 24.73 -20.60 29.93
CA VAL A 817 25.83 -20.22 30.83
C VAL A 817 26.42 -18.86 30.46
N GLN A 818 26.71 -18.64 29.18
CA GLN A 818 27.24 -17.37 28.67
C GLN A 818 26.30 -16.19 28.94
N VAL A 819 24.99 -16.39 28.70
CA VAL A 819 23.97 -15.35 28.91
C VAL A 819 23.80 -15.02 30.39
N ILE A 820 23.80 -16.03 31.28
CA ILE A 820 23.66 -15.82 32.73
C ILE A 820 24.89 -15.11 33.29
N GLU A 821 26.11 -15.48 32.89
CA GLU A 821 27.33 -14.81 33.36
C GLU A 821 27.32 -13.32 32.97
N THR A 822 26.97 -13.03 31.71
CA THR A 822 26.83 -11.66 31.22
C THR A 822 25.72 -10.91 31.95
N SER A 823 24.56 -11.54 32.18
CA SER A 823 23.42 -10.93 32.89
C SER A 823 23.74 -10.67 34.37
N LYS A 824 24.46 -11.58 35.05
CA LYS A 824 24.93 -11.37 36.43
C LYS A 824 25.85 -10.16 36.53
N ARG A 825 26.75 -9.96 35.55
CA ARG A 825 27.66 -8.81 35.50
C ARG A 825 26.92 -7.50 35.23
N MET A 826 25.99 -7.50 34.28
CA MET A 826 25.37 -6.27 33.76
C MET A 826 24.09 -5.85 34.50
N LEU A 827 23.23 -6.81 34.85
CA LEU A 827 21.92 -6.57 35.46
C LEU A 827 21.92 -6.85 36.97
N GLY A 828 22.90 -7.61 37.45
CA GLY A 828 22.97 -8.10 38.81
C GLY A 828 22.34 -9.48 38.99
N LYS A 829 22.69 -10.13 40.11
CA LYS A 829 22.28 -11.51 40.44
C LYS A 829 20.78 -11.64 40.75
N GLU A 830 20.15 -10.56 41.20
CA GLU A 830 18.74 -10.53 41.63
C GLU A 830 17.79 -10.05 40.53
N HIS A 831 18.30 -9.65 39.37
CA HIS A 831 17.47 -9.14 38.29
C HIS A 831 16.55 -10.24 37.73
N PRO A 832 15.27 -9.96 37.44
CA PRO A 832 14.31 -10.96 36.96
C PRO A 832 14.78 -11.77 35.75
N ASN A 833 15.42 -11.12 34.77
CA ASN A 833 15.99 -11.81 33.60
C ASN A 833 17.15 -12.76 33.96
N THR A 834 17.97 -12.41 34.96
CA THR A 834 19.06 -13.28 35.43
C THR A 834 18.48 -14.52 36.13
N LEU A 835 17.45 -14.33 36.95
CA LEU A 835 16.74 -15.41 37.63
C LEU A 835 16.02 -16.34 36.65
N SER A 836 15.34 -15.79 35.63
CA SER A 836 14.75 -16.56 34.52
C SER A 836 15.82 -17.35 33.76
N GLY A 837 16.97 -16.72 33.50
CA GLY A 837 18.20 -17.35 33.02
C GLY A 837 18.54 -18.64 33.75
N MET A 838 18.74 -18.50 35.05
CA MET A 838 19.15 -19.58 35.94
C MET A 838 18.10 -20.68 36.04
N HIS A 839 16.81 -20.35 36.05
CA HIS A 839 15.71 -21.30 36.01
C HIS A 839 15.74 -22.21 34.77
N ASN A 840 15.93 -21.62 33.57
CA ASN A 840 16.03 -22.41 32.33
C ASN A 840 17.32 -23.26 32.28
N LEU A 841 18.41 -22.78 32.88
CA LEU A 841 19.64 -23.58 33.01
C LEU A 841 19.43 -24.77 33.97
N ALA A 842 18.73 -24.58 35.09
CA ALA A 842 18.38 -25.67 35.99
C ALA A 842 17.51 -26.73 35.28
N SER A 843 16.54 -26.30 34.46
CA SER A 843 15.75 -27.20 33.61
C SER A 843 16.64 -27.96 32.61
N THR A 844 17.61 -27.28 32.00
CA THR A 844 18.61 -27.91 31.11
C THR A 844 19.41 -28.99 31.84
N TYR A 845 19.93 -28.70 33.03
CA TYR A 845 20.62 -29.70 33.85
C TYR A 845 19.72 -30.87 34.24
N GLY A 846 18.46 -30.60 34.57
CA GLY A 846 17.46 -31.63 34.85
C GLY A 846 17.27 -32.60 33.69
N ASN A 847 17.10 -32.08 32.47
CA ASN A 847 16.96 -32.87 31.25
C ASN A 847 18.23 -33.64 30.86
N GLN A 848 19.41 -33.15 31.27
CA GLN A 848 20.69 -33.86 31.10
C GLN A 848 20.92 -34.98 32.14
N GLY A 849 20.06 -35.12 33.16
CA GLY A 849 20.26 -36.09 34.25
C GLY A 849 21.08 -35.57 35.44
N ARG A 850 21.50 -34.30 35.43
CA ARG A 850 22.30 -33.65 36.50
C ARG A 850 21.40 -33.08 37.60
N TRP A 851 20.58 -33.93 38.21
CA TRP A 851 19.48 -33.49 39.08
C TRP A 851 19.93 -32.79 40.37
N LYS A 852 21.10 -33.13 40.93
CA LYS A 852 21.63 -32.44 42.13
C LYS A 852 22.01 -30.99 41.83
N GLU A 853 22.71 -30.77 40.72
CA GLU A 853 23.09 -29.42 40.28
C GLU A 853 21.86 -28.60 39.87
N ALA A 854 20.87 -29.25 39.25
CA ALA A 854 19.58 -28.63 38.96
C ALA A 854 18.83 -28.22 40.23
N GLU A 855 18.79 -29.09 41.26
CA GLU A 855 18.17 -28.80 42.56
C GLU A 855 18.84 -27.63 43.26
N GLU A 856 20.18 -27.66 43.40
CA GLU A 856 20.94 -26.59 44.04
C GLU A 856 20.69 -25.23 43.39
N LEU A 857 20.71 -25.19 42.04
CA LEU A 857 20.48 -23.97 41.29
C LEU A 857 19.02 -23.49 41.41
N GLU A 858 18.04 -24.38 41.29
CA GLU A 858 16.61 -24.04 41.35
C GLU A 858 16.20 -23.55 42.76
N VAL A 859 16.69 -24.21 43.82
CA VAL A 859 16.45 -23.78 45.21
C VAL A 859 17.01 -22.37 45.44
N GLN A 860 18.23 -22.10 44.99
CA GLN A 860 18.84 -20.77 45.10
C GLN A 860 18.02 -19.69 44.36
N VAL A 861 17.55 -20.00 43.15
CA VAL A 861 16.74 -19.09 42.32
C VAL A 861 15.39 -18.83 42.99
N MET A 862 14.74 -19.85 43.54
CA MET A 862 13.46 -19.72 44.23
C MET A 862 13.56 -18.90 45.51
N GLU A 863 14.58 -19.11 46.34
CA GLU A 863 14.79 -18.31 47.56
C GLU A 863 14.97 -16.82 47.22
N THR A 864 15.77 -16.55 46.19
CA THR A 864 16.01 -15.18 45.71
C THR A 864 14.74 -14.58 45.10
N SER A 865 14.02 -15.33 44.26
CA SER A 865 12.76 -14.90 43.63
C SER A 865 11.67 -14.65 44.66
N LYS A 866 11.58 -15.48 45.71
CA LYS A 866 10.64 -15.30 46.82
C LYS A 866 10.90 -14.01 47.60
N ARG A 867 12.17 -13.65 47.79
CA ARG A 867 12.58 -12.38 48.44
C ARG A 867 12.27 -11.17 47.57
N VAL A 868 12.54 -11.24 46.27
CA VAL A 868 12.52 -10.08 45.36
C VAL A 868 11.15 -9.87 44.70
N LEU A 869 10.49 -10.95 44.27
CA LEU A 869 9.25 -10.91 43.47
C LEU A 869 8.00 -11.31 44.26
N GLY A 870 8.17 -11.91 45.43
CA GLY A 870 7.08 -12.40 46.27
C GLY A 870 6.64 -13.83 45.96
N LYS A 871 5.83 -14.41 46.86
CA LYS A 871 5.44 -15.83 46.86
C LYS A 871 4.47 -16.23 45.74
N GLU A 872 3.73 -15.27 45.18
CA GLU A 872 2.67 -15.54 44.18
C GLU A 872 3.09 -15.16 42.76
N HIS A 873 4.35 -14.75 42.55
CA HIS A 873 4.83 -14.36 41.24
C HIS A 873 4.89 -15.56 40.27
N PRO A 874 4.53 -15.43 38.97
CA PRO A 874 4.56 -16.53 38.00
C PRO A 874 5.91 -17.27 37.89
N ASN A 875 7.03 -16.55 38.06
CA ASN A 875 8.36 -17.16 38.10
C ASN A 875 8.55 -18.12 39.29
N MET A 876 7.92 -17.83 40.44
CA MET A 876 7.94 -18.73 41.61
C MET A 876 7.16 -20.02 41.30
N LEU A 877 5.99 -19.91 40.66
CA LEU A 877 5.19 -21.07 40.24
C LEU A 877 5.94 -21.95 39.25
N SER A 878 6.64 -21.33 38.29
CA SER A 878 7.48 -22.05 37.32
C SER A 878 8.65 -22.75 38.03
N GLY A 879 9.31 -22.06 38.99
CA GLY A 879 10.37 -22.61 39.83
C GLY A 879 9.94 -23.84 40.62
N MET A 880 8.80 -23.75 41.30
CA MET A 880 8.24 -24.85 42.08
C MET A 880 7.84 -26.03 41.19
N HIS A 881 7.34 -25.75 39.98
CA HIS A 881 7.03 -26.78 39.00
C HIS A 881 8.28 -27.56 38.55
N ASN A 882 9.38 -26.85 38.24
CA ASN A 882 10.64 -27.48 37.89
C ASN A 882 11.24 -28.25 39.07
N LEU A 883 11.19 -27.69 40.28
CA LEU A 883 11.68 -28.40 41.47
C LEU A 883 10.88 -29.68 41.74
N ALA A 884 9.56 -29.65 41.57
CA ALA A 884 8.73 -30.86 41.69
C ALA A 884 9.13 -31.91 40.64
N SER A 885 9.44 -31.50 39.40
CA SER A 885 9.97 -32.39 38.37
C SER A 885 11.37 -32.95 38.73
N ILE A 886 12.24 -32.13 39.32
CA ILE A 886 13.57 -32.56 39.79
C ILE A 886 13.43 -33.61 40.91
N TYR A 887 12.59 -33.37 41.92
CA TYR A 887 12.31 -34.35 42.97
C TYR A 887 11.68 -35.62 42.42
N TRP A 888 10.79 -35.47 41.44
CA TRP A 888 10.20 -36.61 40.75
C TRP A 888 11.26 -37.48 40.06
N ASN A 889 12.19 -36.87 39.32
CA ASN A 889 13.32 -37.55 38.68
C ASN A 889 14.29 -38.21 39.68
N GLN A 890 14.43 -37.64 40.88
CA GLN A 890 15.23 -38.22 41.97
C GLN A 890 14.51 -39.37 42.72
N GLY A 891 13.25 -39.67 42.41
CA GLY A 891 12.44 -40.67 43.11
C GLY A 891 11.84 -40.19 44.44
N ARG A 892 11.94 -38.89 44.73
CA ARG A 892 11.39 -38.21 45.93
C ARG A 892 9.93 -37.83 45.73
N TRP A 893 9.08 -38.83 45.45
CA TRP A 893 7.71 -38.59 44.98
C TRP A 893 6.77 -37.95 46.00
N LYS A 894 7.03 -38.08 47.30
CA LYS A 894 6.24 -37.39 48.34
C LYS A 894 6.49 -35.88 48.32
N GLU A 895 7.76 -35.47 48.24
CA GLU A 895 8.12 -34.06 48.16
C GLU A 895 7.68 -33.45 46.82
N ALA A 896 7.73 -34.23 45.73
CA ALA A 896 7.18 -33.84 44.44
C ALA A 896 5.64 -33.67 44.48
N GLU A 897 4.92 -34.51 45.24
CA GLU A 897 3.47 -34.38 45.43
C GLU A 897 3.13 -33.13 46.24
N GLU A 898 3.79 -32.90 47.38
CA GLU A 898 3.54 -31.74 48.24
C GLU A 898 3.71 -30.42 47.46
N LEU A 899 4.82 -30.29 46.71
CA LEU A 899 5.05 -29.14 45.83
C LEU A 899 4.05 -29.10 44.66
N GLY A 900 3.75 -30.23 44.03
CA GLY A 900 2.82 -30.32 42.90
C GLY A 900 1.40 -29.88 43.26
N VAL A 901 0.89 -30.28 44.44
CA VAL A 901 -0.41 -29.86 44.96
C VAL A 901 -0.41 -28.35 45.25
N GLN A 902 0.63 -27.85 45.92
CA GLN A 902 0.75 -26.42 46.21
C GLN A 902 0.78 -25.55 44.94
N VAL A 903 1.53 -25.99 43.92
CA VAL A 903 1.61 -25.30 42.62
C VAL A 903 0.27 -25.32 41.90
N MET A 904 -0.42 -26.46 41.89
CA MET A 904 -1.73 -26.58 41.25
C MET A 904 -2.75 -25.64 41.92
N GLU A 905 -2.85 -25.63 43.24
CA GLU A 905 -3.81 -24.77 43.96
C GLU A 905 -3.51 -23.29 43.73
N THR A 906 -2.24 -22.90 43.83
CA THR A 906 -1.83 -21.51 43.64
C THR A 906 -2.03 -21.08 42.18
N SER A 907 -1.70 -21.93 41.20
CA SER A 907 -1.89 -21.63 39.77
C SER A 907 -3.37 -21.55 39.40
N LYS A 908 -4.23 -22.42 39.96
CA LYS A 908 -5.70 -22.32 39.81
C LYS A 908 -6.25 -21.00 40.34
N ARG A 909 -5.69 -20.48 41.45
CA ARG A 909 -6.08 -19.19 42.06
C ARG A 909 -5.57 -17.99 41.27
N VAL A 910 -4.30 -18.01 40.84
CA VAL A 910 -3.62 -16.85 40.25
C VAL A 910 -3.81 -16.77 38.73
N LEU A 911 -3.64 -17.88 38.01
CA LEU A 911 -3.67 -17.94 36.55
C LEU A 911 -5.01 -18.45 36.00
N GLY A 912 -5.78 -19.16 36.84
CA GLY A 912 -7.04 -19.79 36.46
C GLY A 912 -6.89 -21.27 36.11
N LYS A 913 -8.02 -21.98 36.05
CA LYS A 913 -8.09 -23.43 35.86
C LYS A 913 -7.71 -23.89 34.45
N GLU A 914 -7.86 -23.02 33.46
CA GLU A 914 -7.64 -23.32 32.04
C GLU A 914 -6.27 -22.86 31.52
N HIS A 915 -5.48 -22.17 32.35
CA HIS A 915 -4.20 -21.64 31.92
C HIS A 915 -3.19 -22.78 31.64
N PRO A 916 -2.36 -22.71 30.58
CA PRO A 916 -1.42 -23.76 30.20
C PRO A 916 -0.49 -24.20 31.35
N ASN A 917 0.07 -23.26 32.11
CA ASN A 917 0.90 -23.59 33.28
C ASN A 917 0.14 -24.36 34.37
N THR A 918 -1.15 -24.07 34.59
CA THR A 918 -1.99 -24.83 35.53
C THR A 918 -2.21 -26.26 35.03
N LEU A 919 -2.47 -26.41 33.72
CA LEU A 919 -2.64 -27.72 33.08
C LEU A 919 -1.35 -28.54 33.11
N SER A 920 -0.19 -27.92 32.86
CA SER A 920 1.12 -28.55 33.00
C SER A 920 1.40 -28.99 34.45
N GLY A 921 1.09 -28.15 35.44
CA GLY A 921 1.20 -28.52 36.85
C GLY A 921 0.33 -29.73 37.23
N MET A 922 -0.92 -29.75 36.76
CA MET A 922 -1.83 -30.88 36.94
C MET A 922 -1.33 -32.15 36.22
N HIS A 923 -0.74 -31.99 35.03
CA HIS A 923 -0.14 -33.09 34.28
C HIS A 923 1.02 -33.74 35.04
N ASN A 924 1.94 -32.94 35.59
CA ASN A 924 3.05 -33.44 36.40
C ASN A 924 2.56 -34.10 37.69
N LEU A 925 1.53 -33.55 38.34
CA LEU A 925 0.92 -34.17 39.51
C LEU A 925 0.27 -35.53 39.17
N ALA A 926 -0.38 -35.65 38.02
CA ALA A 926 -0.93 -36.92 37.54
C ALA A 926 0.19 -37.96 37.33
N SER A 927 1.31 -37.55 36.75
CA SER A 927 2.52 -38.39 36.63
C SER A 927 3.07 -38.80 37.99
N THR A 928 3.05 -37.92 38.99
CA THR A 928 3.46 -38.25 40.37
C THR A 928 2.55 -39.32 40.98
N TYR A 929 1.21 -39.16 40.88
CA TYR A 929 0.26 -40.18 41.33
C TYR A 929 0.47 -41.52 40.62
N TRP A 930 0.73 -41.49 39.31
CA TRP A 930 1.02 -42.69 38.54
C TRP A 930 2.24 -43.45 39.07
N ASN A 931 3.33 -42.76 39.41
CA ASN A 931 4.54 -43.38 39.94
C ASN A 931 4.36 -43.92 41.37
N GLN A 932 3.48 -43.31 42.16
CA GLN A 932 3.09 -43.81 43.48
C GLN A 932 2.14 -45.04 43.40
N GLY A 933 1.74 -45.48 42.20
CA GLY A 933 0.77 -46.57 42.03
C GLY A 933 -0.70 -46.14 42.18
N ARG A 934 -0.96 -44.84 42.32
CA ARG A 934 -2.29 -44.24 42.48
C ARG A 934 -2.94 -43.96 41.12
N TRP A 935 -3.13 -45.01 40.33
CA TRP A 935 -3.53 -44.89 38.92
C TRP A 935 -4.93 -44.33 38.69
N LYS A 936 -5.86 -44.45 39.66
CA LYS A 936 -7.20 -43.85 39.56
C LYS A 936 -7.14 -42.33 39.64
N GLU A 937 -6.42 -41.78 40.62
CA GLU A 937 -6.24 -40.33 40.78
C GLU A 937 -5.43 -39.74 39.61
N ALA A 938 -4.44 -40.49 39.10
CA ALA A 938 -3.71 -40.13 37.89
C ALA A 938 -4.61 -40.08 36.65
N GLU A 939 -5.59 -40.99 36.53
CA GLU A 939 -6.56 -40.99 35.44
C GLU A 939 -7.52 -39.82 35.54
N GLU A 940 -8.16 -39.61 36.70
CA GLU A 940 -9.12 -38.53 36.91
C GLU A 940 -8.51 -37.17 36.53
N LEU A 941 -7.29 -36.91 37.03
CA LEU A 941 -6.57 -35.67 36.73
C LEU A 941 -6.10 -35.63 35.26
N GLY A 942 -5.62 -36.75 34.71
CA GLY A 942 -5.16 -36.87 33.34
C GLY A 942 -6.27 -36.64 32.29
N VAL A 943 -7.46 -37.19 32.51
CA VAL A 943 -8.64 -36.98 31.65
C VAL A 943 -9.06 -35.51 31.70
N GLN A 944 -9.16 -34.92 32.89
CA GLN A 944 -9.52 -33.51 33.04
C GLN A 944 -8.56 -32.58 32.29
N VAL A 945 -7.25 -32.81 32.44
CA VAL A 945 -6.21 -32.02 31.76
C VAL A 945 -6.29 -32.21 30.25
N MET A 946 -6.48 -33.44 29.77
CA MET A 946 -6.56 -33.76 28.34
C MET A 946 -7.75 -33.07 27.67
N GLU A 947 -8.95 -33.14 28.27
CA GLU A 947 -10.15 -32.48 27.72
C GLU A 947 -9.99 -30.96 27.70
N THR A 948 -9.48 -30.40 28.79
CA THR A 948 -9.27 -28.94 28.89
C THR A 948 -8.19 -28.48 27.90
N SER A 949 -7.08 -29.20 27.76
CA SER A 949 -6.01 -28.86 26.82
C SER A 949 -6.46 -28.99 25.37
N LYS A 950 -7.23 -30.03 25.02
CA LYS A 950 -7.84 -30.17 23.69
C LYS A 950 -8.77 -29.01 23.34
N ARG A 951 -9.56 -28.53 24.31
CA ARG A 951 -10.46 -27.37 24.13
C ARG A 951 -9.69 -26.06 24.02
N VAL A 952 -8.70 -25.86 24.89
CA VAL A 952 -8.02 -24.57 25.07
C VAL A 952 -6.89 -24.42 24.07
N LEU A 953 -5.94 -25.36 24.03
CA LEU A 953 -4.71 -25.30 23.21
C LEU A 953 -4.89 -25.96 21.83
N GLY A 954 -5.89 -26.83 21.69
CA GLY A 954 -6.12 -27.61 20.48
C GLY A 954 -5.51 -29.01 20.56
N LYS A 955 -5.95 -29.88 19.64
CA LYS A 955 -5.57 -31.30 19.62
C LYS A 955 -4.13 -31.56 19.21
N GLU A 956 -3.52 -30.61 18.49
CA GLU A 956 -2.18 -30.74 17.91
C GLU A 956 -1.08 -30.09 18.75
N HIS A 957 -1.45 -29.35 19.79
CA HIS A 957 -0.48 -28.64 20.63
C HIS A 957 0.44 -29.64 21.37
N PRO A 958 1.77 -29.37 21.48
CA PRO A 958 2.71 -30.27 22.15
C PRO A 958 2.27 -30.70 23.56
N ASP A 959 1.79 -29.76 24.38
CA ASP A 959 1.32 -30.06 25.74
C ASP A 959 0.09 -30.97 25.76
N THR A 960 -0.85 -30.81 24.81
CA THR A 960 -2.01 -31.70 24.67
C THR A 960 -1.55 -33.12 24.31
N LEU A 961 -0.57 -33.24 23.41
CA LEU A 961 -0.01 -34.52 22.99
C LEU A 961 0.74 -35.21 24.15
N SER A 962 1.50 -34.46 24.96
CA SER A 962 2.13 -34.97 26.18
C SER A 962 1.08 -35.44 27.19
N GLY A 963 0.02 -34.65 27.38
CA GLY A 963 -1.18 -35.00 28.16
C GLY A 963 -1.74 -36.38 27.81
N MET A 964 -2.05 -36.56 26.53
CA MET A 964 -2.59 -37.80 25.99
C MET A 964 -1.59 -38.97 26.11
N HIS A 965 -0.29 -38.71 25.97
CA HIS A 965 0.75 -39.71 26.12
C HIS A 965 0.80 -40.32 27.53
N ASN A 966 0.73 -39.49 28.57
CA ASN A 966 0.74 -39.98 29.94
C ASN A 966 -0.57 -40.67 30.30
N LEU A 967 -1.70 -40.17 29.79
CA LEU A 967 -3.00 -40.84 29.97
C LEU A 967 -3.02 -42.24 29.33
N ALA A 968 -2.45 -42.41 28.13
CA ALA A 968 -2.29 -43.73 27.51
C ALA A 968 -1.46 -44.68 28.38
N SER A 969 -0.43 -44.14 29.03
CA SER A 969 0.44 -44.89 29.95
C SER A 969 -0.28 -45.26 31.27
N THR A 970 -1.21 -44.43 31.72
CA THR A 970 -2.11 -44.74 32.84
C THR A 970 -3.07 -45.86 32.49
N TYR A 971 -3.74 -45.80 31.33
CA TYR A 971 -4.61 -46.89 30.86
C TYR A 971 -3.85 -48.21 30.72
N TRP A 972 -2.61 -48.16 30.23
CA TRP A 972 -1.75 -49.33 30.14
C TRP A 972 -1.54 -50.01 31.51
N ASN A 973 -1.17 -49.25 32.55
CA ASN A 973 -0.95 -49.77 33.90
C ASN A 973 -2.22 -50.29 34.57
N GLN A 974 -3.40 -49.76 34.20
CA GLN A 974 -4.68 -50.26 34.67
C GLN A 974 -5.15 -51.54 33.95
N GLY A 975 -4.41 -52.05 32.97
CA GLY A 975 -4.81 -53.21 32.16
C GLY A 975 -5.75 -52.88 31.00
N ARG A 976 -6.01 -51.60 30.74
CA ARG A 976 -6.93 -51.10 29.71
C ARG A 976 -6.21 -50.89 28.37
N TRP A 977 -5.71 -51.99 27.81
CA TRP A 977 -4.74 -51.95 26.71
C TRP A 977 -5.30 -51.42 25.38
N LYS A 978 -6.61 -51.62 25.11
CA LYS A 978 -7.26 -51.12 23.89
C LYS A 978 -7.32 -49.59 23.87
N GLU A 979 -7.77 -48.98 24.97
CA GLU A 979 -7.84 -47.51 25.08
C GLU A 979 -6.44 -46.88 25.10
N ALA A 980 -5.47 -47.55 25.73
CA ALA A 980 -4.07 -47.13 25.68
C ALA A 980 -3.51 -47.14 24.24
N GLU A 981 -3.85 -48.16 23.45
CA GLU A 981 -3.43 -48.30 22.07
C GLU A 981 -4.08 -47.24 21.17
N GLU A 982 -5.40 -47.09 21.22
CA GLU A 982 -6.14 -46.09 20.42
C GLU A 982 -5.58 -44.68 20.65
N LEU A 983 -5.38 -44.32 21.92
CA LEU A 983 -4.83 -43.02 22.29
C LEU A 983 -3.34 -42.91 21.88
N GLY A 984 -2.55 -43.97 22.04
CA GLY A 984 -1.14 -44.02 21.67
C GLY A 984 -0.89 -43.88 20.16
N VAL A 985 -1.71 -44.52 19.32
CA VAL A 985 -1.66 -44.39 17.85
C VAL A 985 -1.98 -42.96 17.43
N GLN A 986 -3.08 -42.41 17.97
CA GLN A 986 -3.50 -41.04 17.67
C GLN A 986 -2.40 -40.00 17.98
N VAL A 987 -1.77 -40.11 19.15
CA VAL A 987 -0.70 -39.19 19.57
C VAL A 987 0.53 -39.35 18.69
N MET A 988 0.92 -40.58 18.35
CA MET A 988 2.09 -40.85 17.53
C MET A 988 1.96 -40.24 16.13
N GLU A 989 0.83 -40.48 15.45
CA GLU A 989 0.59 -39.93 14.10
C GLU A 989 0.56 -38.41 14.11
N THR A 990 -0.11 -37.81 15.10
CA THR A 990 -0.22 -36.36 15.22
C THR A 990 1.14 -35.73 15.54
N SER A 991 1.89 -36.27 16.52
CA SER A 991 3.23 -35.77 16.87
C SER A 991 4.21 -35.89 15.70
N LYS A 992 4.13 -36.99 14.94
CA LYS A 992 4.95 -37.21 13.74
C LYS A 992 4.69 -36.19 12.64
N ARG A 993 3.44 -35.74 12.49
CA ARG A 993 3.03 -34.70 11.53
C ARG A 993 3.46 -33.30 12.00
N VAL A 994 3.24 -32.98 13.28
CA VAL A 994 3.37 -31.61 13.81
C VAL A 994 4.80 -31.30 14.27
N LEU A 995 5.40 -32.19 15.07
CA LEU A 995 6.73 -32.00 15.67
C LEU A 995 7.85 -32.65 14.83
N GLY A 996 7.46 -33.54 13.90
CA GLY A 996 8.37 -34.33 13.10
C GLY A 996 8.68 -35.70 13.73
N LYS A 997 9.22 -36.61 12.90
CA LYS A 997 9.56 -38.00 13.28
C LYS A 997 10.62 -38.09 14.38
N GLU A 998 11.41 -37.04 14.51
CA GLU A 998 12.68 -37.01 15.24
C GLU A 998 12.56 -36.30 16.59
N HIS A 999 11.42 -35.65 16.86
CA HIS A 999 11.21 -34.89 18.08
C HIS A 999 11.16 -35.79 19.33
N PRO A 1000 11.74 -35.38 20.49
CA PRO A 1000 11.71 -36.17 21.73
C PRO A 1000 10.32 -36.67 22.12
N ASN A 1001 9.29 -35.82 22.05
CA ASN A 1001 7.90 -36.21 22.36
C ASN A 1001 7.33 -37.23 21.37
N THR A 1002 7.62 -37.10 20.06
CA THR A 1002 7.21 -38.10 19.04
C THR A 1002 7.86 -39.44 19.34
N LEU A 1003 9.16 -39.40 19.64
CA LEU A 1003 9.95 -40.58 19.96
C LEU A 1003 9.49 -41.23 21.27
N ALA A 1004 9.08 -40.46 22.28
CA ALA A 1004 8.50 -40.98 23.52
C ALA A 1004 7.15 -41.66 23.24
N GLY A 1005 6.28 -41.02 22.44
CA GLY A 1005 5.04 -41.57 21.90
C GLY A 1005 5.24 -42.94 21.26
N MET A 1006 6.17 -43.04 20.31
CA MET A 1006 6.49 -44.29 19.64
C MET A 1006 7.04 -45.36 20.60
N ARG A 1007 7.84 -44.97 21.62
CA ARG A 1007 8.34 -45.89 22.64
C ARG A 1007 7.19 -46.53 23.42
N ASN A 1008 6.25 -45.73 23.93
CA ASN A 1008 5.16 -46.27 24.75
C ASN A 1008 4.19 -47.10 23.90
N LEU A 1009 3.92 -46.69 22.65
CA LEU A 1009 3.12 -47.49 21.73
C LEU A 1009 3.81 -48.83 21.39
N ALA A 1010 5.13 -48.83 21.19
CA ALA A 1010 5.89 -50.05 21.04
C ALA A 1010 5.78 -50.94 22.28
N SER A 1011 5.89 -50.39 23.50
CA SER A 1011 5.68 -51.13 24.75
C SER A 1011 4.27 -51.73 24.86
N ILE A 1012 3.24 -51.02 24.40
CA ILE A 1012 1.85 -51.53 24.36
C ILE A 1012 1.77 -52.75 23.43
N TYR A 1013 2.28 -52.64 22.20
CA TYR A 1013 2.30 -53.76 21.25
C TYR A 1013 3.12 -54.95 21.76
N LEU A 1014 4.26 -54.72 22.40
CA LEU A 1014 5.10 -55.79 22.94
C LEU A 1014 4.37 -56.61 24.01
N ASN A 1015 3.64 -55.95 24.91
CA ASN A 1015 2.89 -56.62 25.97
C ASN A 1015 1.63 -57.33 25.45
N GLN A 1016 1.05 -56.87 24.34
CA GLN A 1016 -0.01 -57.58 23.63
C GLN A 1016 0.51 -58.75 22.77
N GLY A 1017 1.83 -58.99 22.73
CA GLY A 1017 2.43 -60.04 21.87
C GLY A 1017 2.49 -59.68 20.38
N ARG A 1018 2.38 -58.39 20.05
CA ARG A 1018 2.31 -57.81 18.70
C ARG A 1018 3.66 -57.28 18.22
N TRP A 1019 4.60 -58.21 18.06
CA TRP A 1019 6.03 -57.91 17.85
C TRP A 1019 6.37 -57.26 16.51
N LYS A 1020 5.62 -57.59 15.45
CA LYS A 1020 5.86 -57.04 14.11
C LYS A 1020 5.58 -55.53 14.10
N GLU A 1021 4.44 -55.14 14.66
CA GLU A 1021 4.02 -53.74 14.76
C GLU A 1021 4.95 -52.93 15.68
N ALA A 1022 5.39 -53.50 16.81
CA ALA A 1022 6.40 -52.88 17.67
C ALA A 1022 7.75 -52.63 16.97
N LYS A 1023 8.17 -53.55 16.08
CA LYS A 1023 9.42 -53.43 15.32
C LYS A 1023 9.29 -52.44 14.15
N GLU A 1024 8.14 -52.42 13.48
CA GLU A 1024 7.83 -51.49 12.37
C GLU A 1024 7.80 -50.02 12.82
N LEU A 1025 7.54 -49.73 14.10
CA LEU A 1025 7.62 -48.38 14.66
C LEU A 1025 9.03 -47.76 14.58
N GLY A 1026 10.09 -48.54 14.32
CA GLY A 1026 11.41 -48.02 13.90
C GLY A 1026 12.12 -47.10 14.91
N VAL A 1027 11.72 -47.13 16.18
CA VAL A 1027 12.10 -46.15 17.21
C VAL A 1027 13.61 -46.09 17.43
N ILE A 1028 14.28 -47.24 17.48
CA ILE A 1028 15.71 -47.33 17.80
C ILE A 1028 16.57 -46.83 16.63
N GLU A 1029 16.19 -47.13 15.39
CA GLU A 1029 16.95 -46.73 14.20
C GLU A 1029 16.80 -45.23 13.95
N THR A 1030 15.59 -44.69 14.17
CA THR A 1030 15.32 -43.25 14.14
C THR A 1030 16.08 -42.54 15.26
N ARG A 1031 16.01 -42.99 16.52
CA ARG A 1031 16.75 -42.38 17.65
C ARG A 1031 18.27 -42.43 17.47
N LYS A 1032 18.82 -43.55 16.97
CA LYS A 1032 20.26 -43.68 16.65
C LYS A 1032 20.73 -42.66 15.62
N ARG A 1033 19.87 -42.29 14.67
CA ARG A 1033 20.15 -41.28 13.64
C ARG A 1033 20.08 -39.85 14.19
N VAL A 1034 19.08 -39.57 15.04
CA VAL A 1034 18.73 -38.22 15.49
C VAL A 1034 19.51 -37.78 16.72
N LEU A 1035 19.37 -38.54 17.80
CA LEU A 1035 19.94 -38.23 19.09
C LEU A 1035 21.39 -38.76 19.20
N GLY A 1036 21.76 -39.63 18.26
CA GLY A 1036 23.01 -40.38 18.27
C GLY A 1036 22.91 -41.69 19.05
N LYS A 1037 23.88 -42.58 18.81
CA LYS A 1037 23.95 -43.92 19.43
C LYS A 1037 24.18 -43.88 20.95
N GLU A 1038 24.62 -42.74 21.45
CA GLU A 1038 25.10 -42.54 22.82
C GLU A 1038 24.09 -41.83 23.72
N HIS A 1039 22.99 -41.33 23.18
CA HIS A 1039 22.02 -40.55 23.95
C HIS A 1039 21.28 -41.44 24.98
N PRO A 1040 21.02 -40.95 26.22
CA PRO A 1040 20.32 -41.72 27.26
C PRO A 1040 19.01 -42.36 26.77
N ASP A 1041 18.17 -41.59 26.08
CA ASP A 1041 16.96 -42.10 25.44
C ASP A 1041 17.15 -43.20 24.39
N THR A 1042 18.25 -43.15 23.60
CA THR A 1042 18.59 -44.21 22.64
C THR A 1042 19.04 -45.47 23.39
N LEU A 1043 19.82 -45.29 24.44
CA LEU A 1043 20.33 -46.35 25.30
C LEU A 1043 19.19 -47.05 26.06
N THR A 1044 18.21 -46.31 26.59
CA THR A 1044 17.00 -46.85 27.22
C THR A 1044 16.13 -47.63 26.22
N SER A 1045 16.07 -47.19 24.97
CA SER A 1045 15.34 -47.94 23.93
C SER A 1045 16.06 -49.25 23.55
N MET A 1046 17.39 -49.21 23.44
CA MET A 1046 18.22 -50.41 23.23
C MET A 1046 18.18 -51.34 24.43
N HIS A 1047 18.11 -50.80 25.64
CA HIS A 1047 17.93 -51.52 26.89
C HIS A 1047 16.63 -52.31 26.89
N ASN A 1048 15.50 -51.67 26.54
CA ASN A 1048 14.22 -52.35 26.41
C ASN A 1048 14.27 -53.44 25.33
N LEU A 1049 14.97 -53.20 24.22
CA LEU A 1049 15.18 -54.23 23.18
C LEU A 1049 15.99 -55.43 23.69
N ALA A 1050 16.98 -55.22 24.54
CA ALA A 1050 17.74 -56.31 25.16
C ALA A 1050 16.84 -57.18 26.05
N SER A 1051 15.98 -56.56 26.85
CA SER A 1051 14.96 -57.27 27.66
C SER A 1051 13.94 -58.03 26.81
N ILE A 1052 13.63 -57.56 25.60
CA ILE A 1052 12.76 -58.30 24.67
C ILE A 1052 13.47 -59.56 24.16
N TYR A 1053 14.75 -59.47 23.80
CA TYR A 1053 15.52 -60.64 23.39
C TYR A 1053 15.65 -61.66 24.53
N LEU A 1054 15.77 -61.19 25.78
CA LEU A 1054 15.72 -62.01 26.98
C LEU A 1054 14.39 -62.80 27.06
N ASN A 1055 13.25 -62.10 27.03
CA ASN A 1055 11.93 -62.74 27.16
C ASN A 1055 11.60 -63.74 26.01
N LYS A 1056 12.32 -63.68 24.89
CA LYS A 1056 12.20 -64.63 23.76
C LYS A 1056 13.21 -65.78 23.78
N GLY A 1057 14.05 -65.86 24.80
CA GLY A 1057 15.13 -66.85 24.88
C GLY A 1057 16.27 -66.61 23.88
N ARG A 1058 16.38 -65.42 23.27
CA ARG A 1058 17.47 -65.03 22.38
C ARG A 1058 18.63 -64.45 23.18
N TRP A 1059 19.16 -65.25 24.10
CA TRP A 1059 20.13 -64.83 25.12
C TRP A 1059 21.38 -64.14 24.53
N LYS A 1060 21.94 -64.68 23.43
CA LYS A 1060 23.14 -64.11 22.78
C LYS A 1060 22.93 -62.70 22.24
N GLU A 1061 21.74 -62.39 21.74
CA GLU A 1061 21.43 -61.06 21.22
C GLU A 1061 21.09 -60.08 22.33
N ALA A 1062 20.38 -60.55 23.37
CA ALA A 1062 20.13 -59.80 24.60
C ALA A 1062 21.45 -59.38 25.27
N GLU A 1063 22.39 -60.31 25.39
CA GLU A 1063 23.70 -60.10 25.99
C GLU A 1063 24.54 -59.12 25.17
N LYS A 1064 24.67 -59.35 23.86
CA LYS A 1064 25.44 -58.46 22.97
C LYS A 1064 24.94 -57.01 23.06
N LEU A 1065 23.62 -56.82 23.05
CA LEU A 1065 23.01 -55.50 23.13
C LEU A 1065 23.12 -54.92 24.56
N GLY A 1066 22.92 -55.73 25.59
CA GLY A 1066 23.01 -55.34 27.00
C GLY A 1066 24.41 -54.89 27.42
N VAL A 1067 25.47 -55.59 26.98
CA VAL A 1067 26.87 -55.19 27.19
C VAL A 1067 27.15 -53.86 26.49
N GLN A 1068 26.75 -53.74 25.23
CA GLN A 1068 26.93 -52.51 24.45
C GLN A 1068 26.27 -51.30 25.13
N VAL A 1069 25.02 -51.45 25.59
CA VAL A 1069 24.29 -50.38 26.29
C VAL A 1069 24.96 -50.05 27.61
N MET A 1070 25.34 -51.04 28.41
CA MET A 1070 25.97 -50.81 29.72
C MET A 1070 27.30 -50.06 29.58
N GLU A 1071 28.19 -50.47 28.67
CA GLU A 1071 29.47 -49.78 28.43
C GLU A 1071 29.28 -48.36 27.90
N THR A 1072 28.31 -48.16 26.99
CA THR A 1072 28.03 -46.85 26.41
C THR A 1072 27.40 -45.91 27.44
N SER A 1073 26.40 -46.35 28.21
CA SER A 1073 25.81 -45.58 29.32
C SER A 1073 26.86 -45.24 30.38
N LYS A 1074 27.75 -46.19 30.71
CA LYS A 1074 28.85 -46.00 31.66
C LYS A 1074 29.84 -44.92 31.21
N ARG A 1075 30.09 -44.81 29.90
CA ARG A 1075 30.95 -43.77 29.30
C ARG A 1075 30.25 -42.40 29.25
N VAL A 1076 28.98 -42.38 28.85
CA VAL A 1076 28.26 -41.13 28.52
C VAL A 1076 27.60 -40.50 29.75
N LEU A 1077 26.92 -41.32 30.54
CA LEU A 1077 26.13 -40.88 31.70
C LEU A 1077 26.92 -41.07 33.02
N GLY A 1078 27.98 -41.88 32.98
CA GLY A 1078 28.79 -42.23 34.13
C GLY A 1078 28.37 -43.56 34.77
N LYS A 1079 29.26 -44.10 35.61
CA LYS A 1079 29.09 -45.41 36.27
C LYS A 1079 27.93 -45.46 37.28
N GLU A 1080 27.46 -44.28 37.68
CA GLU A 1080 26.54 -44.05 38.78
C GLU A 1080 25.15 -43.59 38.29
N HIS A 1081 24.98 -43.30 36.99
CA HIS A 1081 23.70 -42.87 36.47
C HIS A 1081 22.62 -43.97 36.59
N PRO A 1082 21.36 -43.63 36.94
CA PRO A 1082 20.29 -44.61 37.10
C PRO A 1082 20.07 -45.49 35.87
N ASP A 1083 20.16 -44.94 34.65
CA ASP A 1083 20.05 -45.74 33.41
C ASP A 1083 21.22 -46.72 33.20
N THR A 1084 22.43 -46.36 33.64
CA THR A 1084 23.59 -47.27 33.66
C THR A 1084 23.33 -48.42 34.63
N LEU A 1085 22.79 -48.11 35.82
CA LEU A 1085 22.43 -49.10 36.83
C LEU A 1085 21.24 -49.97 36.38
N SER A 1086 20.27 -49.42 35.64
CA SER A 1086 19.19 -50.19 34.98
C SER A 1086 19.73 -51.16 33.96
N SER A 1087 20.64 -50.70 33.10
CA SER A 1087 21.31 -51.55 32.11
C SER A 1087 22.12 -52.68 32.76
N MET A 1088 22.78 -52.38 33.87
CA MET A 1088 23.54 -53.34 34.66
C MET A 1088 22.65 -54.40 35.32
N HIS A 1089 21.48 -54.03 35.85
CA HIS A 1089 20.49 -54.98 36.38
C HIS A 1089 19.97 -55.94 35.30
N ASN A 1090 19.57 -55.43 34.13
CA ASN A 1090 19.04 -56.31 33.07
C ASN A 1090 20.13 -57.18 32.44
N LEU A 1091 21.36 -56.69 32.35
CA LEU A 1091 22.49 -57.51 31.94
C LEU A 1091 22.75 -58.64 32.95
N ALA A 1092 22.65 -58.36 34.26
CA ALA A 1092 22.72 -59.40 35.29
C ALA A 1092 21.58 -60.43 35.11
N CYS A 1093 20.34 -59.99 34.89
CA CYS A 1093 19.22 -60.90 34.61
C CYS A 1093 19.46 -61.73 33.34
N THR A 1094 20.11 -61.16 32.33
CA THR A 1094 20.47 -61.85 31.09
C THR A 1094 21.52 -62.92 31.32
N TRP A 1095 22.57 -62.61 32.07
CA TRP A 1095 23.58 -63.58 32.46
C TRP A 1095 23.01 -64.69 33.34
N HIS A 1096 22.08 -64.36 34.25
CA HIS A 1096 21.39 -65.37 35.05
C HIS A 1096 20.59 -66.34 34.18
N ALA A 1097 19.79 -65.81 33.25
CA ALA A 1097 18.98 -66.62 32.32
C ALA A 1097 19.81 -67.41 31.30
N SER A 1098 21.02 -66.93 30.96
CA SER A 1098 21.96 -67.63 30.07
C SER A 1098 22.87 -68.64 30.79
N GLY A 1099 22.69 -68.86 32.09
CA GLY A 1099 23.44 -69.83 32.89
C GLY A 1099 24.72 -69.31 33.56
N ARG A 1100 25.10 -68.04 33.39
CA ARG A 1100 26.25 -67.38 34.04
C ARG A 1100 25.86 -66.79 35.39
N ARG A 1101 25.44 -67.68 36.29
CA ARG A 1101 24.75 -67.33 37.54
C ARG A 1101 25.64 -66.57 38.54
N ASP A 1102 26.88 -66.97 38.76
CA ASP A 1102 27.78 -66.31 39.72
C ASP A 1102 28.13 -64.89 39.30
N GLU A 1103 28.41 -64.68 38.01
CA GLU A 1103 28.72 -63.38 37.44
C GLU A 1103 27.52 -62.43 37.49
N ALA A 1104 26.31 -62.96 37.27
CA ALA A 1104 25.06 -62.21 37.42
C ALA A 1104 24.85 -61.73 38.85
N VAL A 1105 25.10 -62.59 39.86
CA VAL A 1105 24.96 -62.23 41.27
C VAL A 1105 25.96 -61.13 41.67
N VAL A 1106 27.21 -61.22 41.21
CA VAL A 1106 28.23 -60.19 41.47
C VAL A 1106 27.81 -58.85 40.85
N LEU A 1107 27.39 -58.86 39.57
CA LEU A 1107 26.95 -57.65 38.89
C LEU A 1107 25.70 -57.04 39.54
N LEU A 1108 24.74 -57.87 39.98
CA LEU A 1108 23.54 -57.38 40.64
C LEU A 1108 23.81 -56.79 42.03
N LYS A 1109 24.76 -57.36 42.80
CA LYS A 1109 25.18 -56.82 44.10
C LYS A 1109 25.84 -55.44 43.97
N ASP A 1110 26.76 -55.28 43.02
CA ASP A 1110 27.37 -53.97 42.73
C ASP A 1110 26.31 -52.94 42.30
N CYS A 1111 25.32 -53.38 41.50
CA CYS A 1111 24.21 -52.52 41.08
C CYS A 1111 23.38 -52.05 42.27
N ILE A 1112 23.05 -52.93 43.21
CA ILE A 1112 22.25 -52.61 44.40
C ILE A 1112 22.99 -51.61 45.29
N GLN A 1113 24.28 -51.84 45.55
CA GLN A 1113 25.09 -50.96 46.40
C GLN A 1113 25.12 -49.54 45.83
N LYS A 1114 25.33 -49.40 44.51
CA LYS A 1114 25.31 -48.11 43.83
C LYS A 1114 23.92 -47.47 43.86
N ARG A 1115 22.86 -48.24 43.57
CA ARG A 1115 21.47 -47.72 43.63
C ARG A 1115 21.11 -47.21 45.03
N GLN A 1116 21.50 -47.93 46.08
CA GLN A 1116 21.28 -47.49 47.47
C GLN A 1116 21.98 -46.16 47.78
N GLN A 1117 23.19 -45.95 47.28
CA GLN A 1117 23.95 -44.71 47.50
C GLN A 1117 23.38 -43.52 46.71
N ILE A 1118 22.80 -43.75 45.53
CA ILE A 1118 22.49 -42.69 44.56
C ILE A 1118 21.01 -42.33 44.52
N ILE A 1119 20.13 -43.32 44.40
CA ILE A 1119 18.66 -43.14 44.31
C ILE A 1119 17.95 -43.56 45.60
N GLY A 1120 18.70 -44.08 46.59
CA GLY A 1120 18.18 -44.42 47.91
C GLY A 1120 17.61 -45.84 48.02
N CYS A 1121 17.51 -46.30 49.27
CA CYS A 1121 17.09 -47.67 49.61
C CYS A 1121 15.62 -47.95 49.26
N ASN A 1122 14.76 -46.93 49.32
CA ASN A 1122 13.31 -47.07 49.15
C ASN A 1122 12.84 -46.90 47.71
N HIS A 1123 13.74 -46.59 46.78
CA HIS A 1123 13.39 -46.43 45.37
C HIS A 1123 12.93 -47.78 44.77
N PRO A 1124 11.85 -47.84 43.97
CA PRO A 1124 11.33 -49.10 43.45
C PRO A 1124 12.33 -49.91 42.61
N HIS A 1125 13.19 -49.24 41.84
CA HIS A 1125 14.31 -49.90 41.16
C HIS A 1125 15.32 -50.53 42.15
N THR A 1126 15.65 -49.90 43.27
CA THR A 1126 16.53 -50.49 44.29
C THR A 1126 15.85 -51.70 44.94
N GLN A 1127 14.57 -51.57 45.31
CA GLN A 1127 13.77 -52.64 45.89
C GLN A 1127 13.60 -53.82 44.94
N SER A 1128 13.38 -53.56 43.65
CA SER A 1128 13.28 -54.58 42.61
C SER A 1128 14.60 -55.33 42.41
N SER A 1129 15.75 -54.64 42.41
CA SER A 1129 17.04 -55.35 42.36
C SER A 1129 17.27 -56.20 43.60
N ILE A 1130 16.91 -55.70 44.78
CA ILE A 1130 17.04 -56.43 46.05
C ILE A 1130 16.12 -57.66 46.05
N SER A 1131 14.88 -57.53 45.58
CA SER A 1131 13.94 -58.66 45.51
C SER A 1131 14.40 -59.71 44.51
N VAL A 1132 14.93 -59.31 43.35
CA VAL A 1132 15.51 -60.23 42.37
C VAL A 1132 16.74 -60.94 42.94
N LEU A 1133 17.63 -60.23 43.64
CA LEU A 1133 18.78 -60.87 44.28
C LEU A 1133 18.35 -61.85 45.38
N ARG A 1134 17.33 -61.49 46.17
CA ARG A 1134 16.76 -62.37 47.21
C ARG A 1134 16.15 -63.62 46.59
N PHE A 1135 15.35 -63.46 45.53
CA PHE A 1135 14.76 -64.57 44.79
C PHE A 1135 15.84 -65.50 44.23
N TRP A 1136 16.91 -64.96 43.62
CA TRP A 1136 18.03 -65.78 43.18
C TRP A 1136 18.68 -66.53 44.35
N GLN A 1137 18.91 -65.86 45.49
CA GLN A 1137 19.49 -66.48 46.69
C GLN A 1137 18.61 -67.58 47.30
N GLU A 1138 17.29 -67.45 47.24
CA GLU A 1138 16.32 -68.47 47.67
C GLU A 1138 16.30 -69.66 46.70
N ASP A 1139 16.32 -69.41 45.38
CA ASP A 1139 16.39 -70.43 44.32
C ASP A 1139 17.72 -71.22 44.36
N PHE A 1140 18.82 -70.59 44.82
CA PHE A 1140 20.08 -71.30 45.12
C PHE A 1140 20.03 -72.09 46.44
N GLY A 1141 19.27 -71.61 47.43
CA GLY A 1141 19.14 -72.23 48.74
C GLY A 1141 18.37 -73.56 48.73
N GLU A 1142 17.42 -73.74 47.81
CA GLU A 1142 16.64 -74.98 47.68
C GLU A 1142 17.35 -76.09 46.87
N SER A 1143 18.48 -75.79 46.23
CA SER A 1143 19.27 -76.79 45.46
C SER A 1143 20.42 -77.45 46.23
N ALA A 1144 20.54 -77.18 47.54
CA ALA A 1144 21.58 -77.74 48.42
C ALA A 1144 21.05 -78.72 49.48
N SER A 1145 19.85 -79.28 49.31
CA SER A 1145 19.35 -80.37 50.17
C SER A 1145 18.52 -81.41 49.41
N VAL A 1146 19.19 -82.25 48.60
CA VAL A 1146 18.97 -83.71 48.49
C VAL A 1146 20.31 -84.35 48.12
#